data_AF-A0A8H3GSP8-F1
#
_entry.id   AF-A0A8H3GSP8-F1
#
_cell.length_a   1.000
_cell.length_b   1.000
_cell.length_c   1.000
_cell.angle_alpha   90.00
_cell.angle_beta   90.00
_cell.angle_gamma   90.00
#
_symmetry.space_group_name_H-M   'P 1'
#
loop_
_entity.id
_entity.type
_entity.pdbx_description
1 polymer ?
#
loop_
_entity_poly.entity_id
_entity_poly.type
_entity_poly.pdbx_seq_one_letter_code
_entity_poly.pdbx_strand_id
1 'polypeptide(L)'
;MILPERVQRQISTFSRRLRQCQAELKLLNAEERIEEHDVLCESEFMSIFRDTCILVQEEHATSPPYLTELTSEVQKIHNRALGYAYGIGDLYDFMPSWAHDDAAGRALIVDRSEGALSLPHATIPMMLEMLNIDPETAMQKVGKILPDPWNLHMKRHPKSTLLSRFRPDLPPLTATPSSPLAASVYDARCEVTSIDSILPTKLRMSSGSSCLAMTGTCGHKNRTPGLNFCLPDDSLGVRFLNPELSDVATQLTMDEDSQMIYVGDRSHVKSFAWGDNEGPYRFLYPVYTLDSKCSDGPIAVLPGGRVVRAGAGGVALWNTDELEMQGCDAETVIGDQSDPEEASHGGTSDTLFSSSIPRSSFIRFTDIPNLTPTVWEPLPNNPSTLLCAEYFELIKYGCVSIDLEYSGKTMARYLGHGGAVSDFSVSATDSQMFLTACHDGYARLFDIRQPLPVITLDACGADAFCEAVVLAHPDGIPTVFTGTGKHEQIKVWDIRACTPIYELATGNNAVKSLAWDSKRNCLYAATECAYMDRMGRHYDYRPGRVPSQSSQEGEAPYEEDYDRCWPFEAWHAEDYFGYTFDAGDHRIFRYAFKEDPDTSILPASRASHDSPFGLNDLHPVRSPLVNASRPLADDYKMVNIPKLTVAKDCKGKTCKKHTPHKVTQYKKGKDSIFAQGKRRYDRKQSGYGGQTKPVFHKKAKTTKKVVLRLECTVCKYKMQLALKRCKHFELGGDKKTKGAALQF
;
A
#
# COMPACT_ATOMS: atom_id res chain seq x y z
N MET A 1 -25.85 -4.93 -31.25
CA MET A 1 -27.29 -4.91 -31.61
C MET A 1 -27.78 -3.47 -31.70
N ILE A 2 -28.89 -3.22 -32.41
CA ILE A 2 -29.48 -1.88 -32.53
C ILE A 2 -30.47 -1.68 -31.38
N LEU A 3 -30.36 -0.56 -30.65
CA LEU A 3 -31.29 -0.20 -29.57
C LEU A 3 -32.71 0.06 -30.13
N PRO A 4 -33.79 -0.25 -29.40
CA PRO A 4 -35.14 0.11 -29.81
C PRO A 4 -35.32 1.63 -29.99
N GLU A 5 -36.17 2.05 -30.93
CA GLU A 5 -36.37 3.49 -31.21
C GLU A 5 -36.77 4.30 -29.95
N ARG A 6 -37.58 3.72 -29.06
CA ARG A 6 -37.98 4.35 -27.78
C ARG A 6 -36.74 4.73 -26.95
N VAL A 7 -35.84 3.77 -26.78
CA VAL A 7 -34.61 3.92 -25.99
C VAL A 7 -33.66 4.91 -26.67
N GLN A 8 -33.52 4.85 -27.99
CA GLN A 8 -32.72 5.82 -28.75
C GLN A 8 -33.25 7.26 -28.59
N ARG A 9 -34.57 7.45 -28.59
CA ARG A 9 -35.20 8.77 -28.35
C ARG A 9 -34.93 9.29 -26.94
N GLN A 10 -34.94 8.42 -25.92
CA GLN A 10 -34.60 8.82 -24.55
C GLN A 10 -33.12 9.19 -24.42
N ILE A 11 -32.19 8.37 -24.93
CA ILE A 11 -30.75 8.65 -24.93
C ILE A 11 -30.42 9.97 -25.64
N SER A 12 -31.04 10.22 -26.80
CA SER A 12 -30.84 11.49 -27.53
C SER A 12 -31.43 12.69 -26.77
N THR A 13 -32.51 12.49 -26.02
CA THR A 13 -33.10 13.51 -25.13
C THR A 13 -32.14 13.86 -23.99
N PHE A 14 -31.57 12.86 -23.29
CA PHE A 14 -30.56 13.10 -22.25
C PHE A 14 -29.32 13.81 -22.80
N SER A 15 -28.83 13.39 -23.97
CA SER A 15 -27.70 14.05 -24.63
C SER A 15 -27.98 15.50 -25.04
N ARG A 16 -29.25 15.85 -25.32
CA ARG A 16 -29.67 17.23 -25.59
C ARG A 16 -29.77 18.03 -24.29
N ARG A 17 -30.39 17.47 -23.24
CA ARG A 17 -30.48 18.08 -21.91
C ARG A 17 -29.10 18.42 -21.35
N LEU A 18 -28.15 17.48 -21.43
CA LEU A 18 -26.77 17.72 -20.99
C LEU A 18 -26.11 18.89 -21.72
N ARG A 19 -26.27 18.99 -23.04
CA ARG A 19 -25.70 20.11 -23.82
C ARG A 19 -26.33 21.45 -23.47
N GLN A 20 -27.64 21.48 -23.21
CA GLN A 20 -28.36 22.68 -22.82
C GLN A 20 -27.92 23.14 -21.42
N CYS A 21 -27.93 22.23 -20.44
CA CYS A 21 -27.46 22.47 -19.09
C CYS A 21 -26.00 22.96 -19.07
N GLN A 22 -25.09 22.34 -19.85
CA GLN A 22 -23.71 22.80 -19.98
C GLN A 22 -23.58 24.20 -20.59
N ALA A 23 -24.45 24.58 -21.53
CA ALA A 23 -24.42 25.92 -22.12
C ALA A 23 -24.92 26.97 -21.10
N GLU A 24 -25.93 26.61 -20.32
CA GLU A 24 -26.50 27.47 -19.28
C GLU A 24 -25.55 27.65 -18.09
N LEU A 25 -24.91 26.58 -17.61
CA LEU A 25 -23.86 26.66 -16.58
C LEU A 25 -22.72 27.61 -17.00
N LYS A 26 -22.28 27.53 -18.27
CA LYS A 26 -21.27 28.45 -18.80
C LYS A 26 -21.73 29.90 -18.80
N LEU A 27 -23.01 30.13 -19.14
CA LEU A 27 -23.58 31.47 -19.14
C LEU A 27 -23.66 32.04 -17.72
N LEU A 28 -24.18 31.26 -16.77
CA LEU A 28 -24.29 31.66 -15.37
C LEU A 28 -22.93 31.94 -14.74
N ASN A 29 -21.92 31.11 -15.04
CA ASN A 29 -20.55 31.35 -14.59
C ASN A 29 -19.95 32.64 -15.20
N ALA A 30 -20.17 32.87 -16.51
CA ALA A 30 -19.71 34.09 -17.18
C ALA A 30 -20.44 35.37 -16.69
N GLU A 31 -21.67 35.23 -16.19
CA GLU A 31 -22.47 36.30 -15.57
C GLU A 31 -22.21 36.43 -14.05
N GLU A 32 -21.31 35.61 -13.47
CA GLU A 32 -21.01 35.55 -12.03
C GLU A 32 -22.25 35.25 -11.15
N ARG A 33 -23.24 34.52 -11.68
CA ARG A 33 -24.49 34.14 -10.99
C ARG A 33 -24.34 32.81 -10.24
N ILE A 34 -23.51 32.82 -9.20
CA ILE A 34 -23.06 31.63 -8.47
C ILE A 34 -24.23 30.83 -7.86
N GLU A 35 -25.19 31.48 -7.19
CA GLU A 35 -26.31 30.76 -6.56
C GLU A 35 -27.16 29.97 -7.56
N GLU A 36 -27.45 30.56 -8.72
CA GLU A 36 -28.22 29.91 -9.77
C GLU A 36 -27.41 28.80 -10.46
N HIS A 37 -26.10 29.01 -10.60
CA HIS A 37 -25.17 28.00 -11.09
C HIS A 37 -25.20 26.75 -10.20
N ASP A 38 -25.09 26.92 -8.88
CA ASP A 38 -25.07 25.83 -7.91
C ASP A 38 -26.42 25.10 -7.84
N VAL A 39 -27.53 25.85 -7.90
CA VAL A 39 -28.88 25.25 -8.01
C VAL A 39 -29.00 24.42 -9.28
N LEU A 40 -28.48 24.89 -10.42
CA LEU A 40 -28.55 24.17 -11.69
C LEU A 40 -27.68 22.90 -11.67
N CYS A 41 -26.54 22.94 -10.99
CA CYS A 41 -25.68 21.77 -10.73
C CYS A 41 -26.45 20.66 -10.00
N GLU A 42 -27.06 20.98 -8.85
CA GLU A 42 -27.76 19.98 -8.02
C GLU A 42 -29.09 19.49 -8.62
N SER A 43 -29.81 20.40 -9.29
CA SER A 43 -31.11 20.10 -9.90
C SER A 43 -30.96 19.39 -11.25
N GLU A 44 -30.65 20.12 -12.31
CA GLU A 44 -30.68 19.60 -13.68
C GLU A 44 -29.46 18.73 -13.98
N PHE A 45 -28.24 19.20 -13.69
CA PHE A 45 -27.01 18.47 -14.07
C PHE A 45 -26.96 17.08 -13.41
N MET A 46 -27.18 17.01 -12.09
CA MET A 46 -27.22 15.72 -11.38
C MET A 46 -28.46 14.88 -11.73
N SER A 47 -29.60 15.48 -12.09
CA SER A 47 -30.78 14.70 -12.51
C SER A 47 -30.52 13.88 -13.77
N ILE A 48 -29.69 14.36 -14.70
CA ILE A 48 -29.37 13.61 -15.93
C ILE A 48 -28.71 12.27 -15.60
N PHE A 49 -27.82 12.25 -14.60
CA PHE A 49 -27.19 11.02 -14.13
C PHE A 49 -28.21 10.06 -13.48
N ARG A 50 -29.10 10.59 -12.63
CA ARG A 50 -30.16 9.80 -11.99
C ARG A 50 -31.14 9.22 -13.01
N ASP A 51 -31.65 10.04 -13.92
CA ASP A 51 -32.64 9.65 -14.93
C ASP A 51 -32.10 8.60 -15.91
N THR A 52 -30.81 8.70 -16.26
CA THR A 52 -30.17 7.67 -17.09
C THR A 52 -30.00 6.34 -16.35
N CYS A 53 -29.78 6.34 -15.03
CA CYS A 53 -29.78 5.13 -14.22
C CYS A 53 -31.19 4.53 -14.10
N ILE A 54 -32.22 5.37 -13.94
CA ILE A 54 -33.63 4.93 -13.95
C ILE A 54 -33.97 4.22 -15.27
N LEU A 55 -33.58 4.79 -16.42
CA LEU A 55 -33.76 4.12 -17.72
C LEU A 55 -33.09 2.74 -17.76
N VAL A 56 -31.84 2.63 -17.30
CA VAL A 56 -31.10 1.36 -17.28
C VAL A 56 -31.82 0.34 -16.39
N GLN A 57 -32.32 0.76 -15.24
CA GLN A 57 -33.07 -0.09 -14.33
C GLN A 57 -34.37 -0.61 -14.95
N GLU A 58 -35.18 0.28 -15.52
CA GLU A 58 -36.46 -0.07 -16.15
C GLU A 58 -36.25 -1.09 -17.28
N GLU A 59 -35.24 -0.87 -18.11
CA GLU A 59 -34.88 -1.77 -19.20
C GLU A 59 -34.35 -3.09 -18.66
N HIS A 60 -33.45 -3.08 -17.67
CA HIS A 60 -32.86 -4.28 -17.06
C HIS A 60 -33.93 -5.23 -16.49
N ALA A 61 -35.02 -4.71 -15.92
CA ALA A 61 -36.11 -5.51 -15.39
C ALA A 61 -36.76 -6.45 -16.43
N THR A 62 -36.61 -6.16 -17.72
CA THR A 62 -37.12 -7.00 -18.83
C THR A 62 -36.06 -7.94 -19.41
N SER A 63 -34.82 -7.92 -18.90
CA SER A 63 -33.66 -8.68 -19.40
C SER A 63 -33.47 -8.61 -20.92
N PRO A 64 -33.39 -7.40 -21.51
CA PRO A 64 -33.35 -7.25 -22.96
C PRO A 64 -31.98 -7.68 -23.52
N PRO A 65 -31.94 -8.20 -24.75
CA PRO A 65 -30.68 -8.62 -25.38
C PRO A 65 -29.72 -7.44 -25.68
N TYR A 66 -30.21 -6.19 -25.66
CA TYR A 66 -29.43 -4.98 -25.97
C TYR A 66 -28.90 -4.22 -24.73
N LEU A 67 -28.94 -4.85 -23.54
CA LEU A 67 -28.57 -4.18 -22.28
C LEU A 67 -27.12 -3.68 -22.28
N THR A 68 -26.20 -4.44 -22.88
CA THR A 68 -24.77 -4.06 -22.97
C THR A 68 -24.58 -2.84 -23.88
N GLU A 69 -25.34 -2.72 -24.97
CA GLU A 69 -25.33 -1.55 -25.82
C GLU A 69 -25.97 -0.33 -25.12
N LEU A 70 -27.05 -0.53 -24.37
CA LEU A 70 -27.70 0.55 -23.61
C LEU A 70 -26.75 1.14 -22.57
N THR A 71 -26.16 0.30 -21.73
CA THR A 71 -25.21 0.73 -20.69
C THR A 71 -23.97 1.38 -21.30
N SER A 72 -23.52 0.93 -22.48
CA SER A 72 -22.44 1.58 -23.24
C SER A 72 -22.80 3.00 -23.69
N GLU A 73 -24.01 3.22 -24.24
CA GLU A 73 -24.46 4.57 -24.62
C GLU A 73 -24.66 5.48 -23.40
N VAL A 74 -25.18 4.96 -22.29
CA VAL A 74 -25.31 5.71 -21.05
C VAL A 74 -23.94 6.12 -20.49
N GLN A 75 -22.96 5.22 -20.48
CA GLN A 75 -21.59 5.55 -20.05
C GLN A 75 -20.97 6.67 -20.89
N LYS A 76 -21.27 6.74 -22.20
CA LYS A 76 -20.79 7.86 -23.04
C LYS A 76 -21.36 9.20 -22.60
N ILE A 77 -22.62 9.23 -22.14
CA ILE A 77 -23.24 10.42 -21.57
C ILE A 77 -22.57 10.77 -20.23
N HIS A 78 -22.42 9.79 -19.34
CA HIS A 78 -21.74 9.99 -18.04
C HIS A 78 -20.32 10.51 -18.22
N ASN A 79 -19.50 9.89 -19.08
CA ASN A 79 -18.13 10.34 -19.34
C ASN A 79 -18.07 11.77 -19.92
N ARG A 80 -19.03 12.15 -20.77
CA ARG A 80 -19.09 13.54 -21.28
C ARG A 80 -19.45 14.53 -20.18
N ALA A 81 -20.35 14.15 -19.28
CA ALA A 81 -20.74 14.98 -18.15
C ALA A 81 -19.61 15.09 -17.12
N LEU A 82 -18.96 13.97 -16.76
CA LEU A 82 -17.82 13.93 -15.85
C LEU A 82 -16.62 14.70 -16.39
N GLY A 83 -16.31 14.56 -17.69
CA GLY A 83 -15.27 15.35 -18.35
C GLY A 83 -15.56 16.85 -18.41
N TYR A 84 -16.83 17.26 -18.29
CA TYR A 84 -17.18 18.66 -18.08
C TYR A 84 -17.02 19.06 -16.61
N ALA A 85 -17.56 18.26 -15.69
CA ALA A 85 -17.53 18.51 -14.24
C ALA A 85 -16.12 18.73 -13.70
N TYR A 86 -15.17 17.84 -13.99
CA TYR A 86 -13.78 17.98 -13.53
C TYR A 86 -12.87 18.72 -14.53
N GLY A 87 -13.43 19.15 -15.66
CA GLY A 87 -12.69 19.78 -16.74
C GLY A 87 -12.97 21.27 -16.81
N ILE A 88 -13.48 21.73 -17.95
CA ILE A 88 -13.75 23.14 -18.21
C ILE A 88 -14.88 23.68 -17.31
N GLY A 89 -15.79 22.81 -16.86
CA GLY A 89 -16.90 23.21 -16.01
C GLY A 89 -16.47 23.50 -14.57
N ASP A 90 -15.46 22.80 -14.06
CA ASP A 90 -14.95 22.91 -12.69
C ASP A 90 -16.07 22.94 -11.65
N LEU A 91 -17.01 21.99 -11.77
CA LEU A 91 -18.25 21.98 -11.00
C LEU A 91 -18.09 21.33 -9.63
N TYR A 92 -17.19 20.35 -9.52
CA TYR A 92 -17.02 19.53 -8.32
C TYR A 92 -15.56 19.11 -8.15
N ASP A 93 -15.07 19.16 -6.92
CA ASP A 93 -13.82 18.48 -6.52
C ASP A 93 -14.03 16.96 -6.43
N PHE A 94 -15.23 16.56 -6.01
CA PHE A 94 -15.69 15.18 -5.91
C PHE A 94 -17.16 15.10 -6.31
N MET A 95 -17.49 14.25 -7.27
CA MET A 95 -18.89 14.07 -7.69
C MET A 95 -19.73 13.41 -6.59
N PRO A 96 -20.91 13.95 -6.26
CA PRO A 96 -21.86 13.28 -5.37
C PRO A 96 -22.32 11.94 -5.95
N SER A 97 -22.71 10.96 -5.12
CA SER A 97 -23.27 9.70 -5.61
C SER A 97 -24.61 9.91 -6.33
N TRP A 98 -24.85 9.20 -7.43
CA TRP A 98 -26.11 9.29 -8.21
C TRP A 98 -26.72 7.94 -8.61
N ALA A 99 -26.01 6.84 -8.41
CA ALA A 99 -26.42 5.52 -8.88
C ALA A 99 -27.28 4.74 -7.85
N HIS A 100 -27.46 5.33 -6.67
CA HIS A 100 -28.35 4.84 -5.62
C HIS A 100 -29.79 5.30 -5.88
N ASP A 101 -30.74 4.59 -5.31
CA ASP A 101 -32.18 4.87 -5.35
C ASP A 101 -32.85 4.13 -4.20
N ASP A 102 -33.04 4.83 -3.08
CA ASP A 102 -33.61 4.26 -1.87
C ASP A 102 -35.04 3.73 -2.10
N ALA A 103 -35.82 4.37 -2.98
CA ALA A 103 -37.17 3.93 -3.31
C ALA A 103 -37.19 2.59 -4.07
N ALA A 104 -36.13 2.32 -4.84
CA ALA A 104 -35.92 1.06 -5.54
C ALA A 104 -35.09 0.04 -4.75
N GLY A 105 -34.78 0.31 -3.48
CA GLY A 105 -33.98 -0.58 -2.63
C GLY A 105 -32.47 -0.57 -2.91
N ARG A 106 -31.96 0.39 -3.69
CA ARG A 106 -30.52 0.61 -3.89
C ARG A 106 -30.03 1.67 -2.92
N ALA A 107 -29.86 1.29 -1.66
CA ALA A 107 -29.62 2.26 -0.59
C ALA A 107 -28.27 2.97 -0.69
N LEU A 108 -28.24 4.27 -0.38
CA LEU A 108 -27.01 4.98 0.02
C LEU A 108 -26.90 4.98 1.54
N ILE A 109 -25.92 4.26 2.07
CA ILE A 109 -25.63 4.24 3.50
C ILE A 109 -24.68 5.40 3.80
N VAL A 110 -25.24 6.47 4.35
CA VAL A 110 -24.51 7.68 4.74
C VAL A 110 -23.95 7.53 6.14
N ASP A 111 -22.71 7.96 6.33
CA ASP A 111 -22.09 8.07 7.64
C ASP A 111 -21.90 9.55 7.97
N ARG A 112 -22.83 10.10 8.76
CA ARG A 112 -22.76 11.49 9.21
C ARG A 112 -21.69 11.58 10.30
N SER A 113 -20.58 12.25 10.01
CA SER A 113 -19.57 12.56 11.04
C SER A 113 -20.23 13.30 12.22
N GLU A 114 -19.75 13.04 13.44
CA GLU A 114 -20.23 13.79 14.62
C GLU A 114 -19.93 15.29 14.56
N GLY A 115 -18.89 15.69 13.81
CA GLY A 115 -18.54 17.07 13.52
C GLY A 115 -19.26 17.61 12.30
N ALA A 116 -19.69 18.87 12.37
CA ALA A 116 -20.40 19.58 11.30
C ALA A 116 -19.47 20.06 10.17
N LEU A 117 -18.16 20.15 10.43
CA LEU A 117 -17.16 20.58 9.45
C LEU A 117 -16.25 19.42 9.05
N SER A 118 -16.04 19.26 7.74
CA SER A 118 -15.07 18.31 7.18
C SER A 118 -13.65 18.90 7.22
N LEU A 119 -13.11 19.08 8.42
CA LEU A 119 -11.77 19.63 8.63
C LEU A 119 -10.95 18.71 9.55
N PRO A 120 -9.61 18.66 9.39
CA PRO A 120 -8.76 17.90 10.30
C PRO A 120 -8.93 18.39 11.74
N HIS A 121 -9.39 17.51 12.64
CA HIS A 121 -9.78 17.87 13.99
C HIS A 121 -8.63 18.51 14.79
N ALA A 122 -7.39 18.08 14.53
CA ALA A 122 -6.20 18.61 15.23
C ALA A 122 -5.94 20.11 14.93
N THR A 123 -6.43 20.64 13.81
CA THR A 123 -6.22 22.04 13.39
C THR A 123 -7.25 23.02 13.95
N ILE A 124 -8.44 22.53 14.28
CA ILE A 124 -9.60 23.35 14.63
C ILE A 124 -9.34 24.28 15.82
N PRO A 125 -8.70 23.82 16.93
CA PRO A 125 -8.44 24.70 18.07
C PRO A 125 -7.58 25.92 17.70
N MET A 126 -6.54 25.72 16.89
CA MET A 126 -5.68 26.82 16.45
C MET A 126 -6.41 27.74 15.46
N MET A 127 -7.23 27.19 14.56
CA MET A 127 -8.02 28.00 13.61
C MET A 127 -8.98 28.94 14.35
N LEU A 128 -9.66 28.47 15.39
CA LEU A 128 -10.54 29.29 16.23
C LEU A 128 -9.77 30.40 16.95
N GLU A 129 -8.59 30.09 17.48
CA GLU A 129 -7.69 31.05 18.12
C GLU A 129 -7.23 32.13 17.15
N MET A 130 -6.78 31.75 15.94
CA MET A 130 -6.33 32.69 14.89
C MET A 130 -7.44 33.62 14.41
N LEU A 131 -8.68 33.14 14.33
CA LEU A 131 -9.84 33.93 13.94
C LEU A 131 -10.42 34.75 15.10
N ASN A 132 -9.87 34.61 16.31
CA ASN A 132 -10.37 35.22 17.54
C ASN A 132 -11.87 34.94 17.75
N ILE A 133 -12.31 33.72 17.38
CA ILE A 133 -13.68 33.25 17.52
C ILE A 133 -13.75 32.39 18.78
N ASP A 134 -14.60 32.80 19.71
CA ASP A 134 -14.92 32.01 20.90
C ASP A 134 -15.58 30.66 20.50
N PRO A 135 -15.10 29.50 21.03
CA PRO A 135 -15.64 28.18 20.69
C PRO A 135 -17.15 28.04 20.93
N GLU A 136 -17.70 28.62 22.00
CA GLU A 136 -19.16 28.58 22.25
C GLU A 136 -19.92 29.34 21.16
N THR A 137 -19.42 30.51 20.79
CA THR A 137 -19.97 31.32 19.69
C THR A 137 -19.91 30.59 18.34
N ALA A 138 -18.81 29.87 18.07
CA ALA A 138 -18.68 29.06 16.87
C ALA A 138 -19.66 27.89 16.87
N MET A 139 -19.82 27.21 18.01
CA MET A 139 -20.76 26.11 18.18
C MET A 139 -22.22 26.54 18.00
N GLN A 140 -22.58 27.74 18.48
CA GLN A 140 -23.92 28.29 18.26
C GLN A 140 -24.23 28.57 16.78
N LYS A 141 -23.21 28.89 15.98
CA LYS A 141 -23.38 29.23 14.55
C LYS A 141 -23.34 28.01 13.63
N VAL A 142 -22.45 27.06 13.89
CA VAL A 142 -22.14 25.95 12.98
C VAL A 142 -22.51 24.58 13.57
N GLY A 143 -23.00 24.55 14.82
CA GLY A 143 -23.25 23.31 15.54
C GLY A 143 -21.98 22.71 16.13
N LYS A 144 -21.99 21.40 16.39
CA LYS A 144 -20.84 20.69 16.97
C LYS A 144 -19.68 20.67 15.97
N ILE A 145 -18.58 21.35 16.30
CA ILE A 145 -17.45 21.56 15.39
C ILE A 145 -16.48 20.37 15.43
N LEU A 146 -16.26 19.83 16.64
CA LEU A 146 -15.42 18.68 16.91
C LEU A 146 -16.27 17.52 17.43
N PRO A 147 -15.94 16.27 17.09
CA PRO A 147 -16.50 15.08 17.74
C PRO A 147 -16.32 15.13 19.26
N ASP A 148 -17.16 14.41 20.01
CA ASP A 148 -16.96 14.35 21.46
C ASP A 148 -15.70 13.51 21.78
N PRO A 149 -14.93 13.84 22.81
CA PRO A 149 -13.85 13.00 23.29
C PRO A 149 -14.34 11.57 23.54
N TRP A 150 -13.48 10.62 23.22
CA TRP A 150 -13.79 9.21 23.42
C TRP A 150 -14.06 8.92 24.91
N ASN A 151 -15.07 8.09 25.18
CA ASN A 151 -15.36 7.63 26.54
C ASN A 151 -15.72 6.14 26.60
N LEU A 152 -15.66 5.56 27.80
CA LEU A 152 -15.83 4.12 28.00
C LEU A 152 -17.25 3.62 27.63
N HIS A 153 -18.27 4.46 27.71
CA HIS A 153 -19.65 4.10 27.34
C HIS A 153 -19.84 3.96 25.82
N MET A 154 -18.90 4.46 25.02
CA MET A 154 -18.88 4.22 23.57
C MET A 154 -18.50 2.78 23.22
N LYS A 155 -18.03 1.97 24.16
CA LYS A 155 -17.81 0.54 23.92
C LYS A 155 -19.13 -0.21 23.86
N ARG A 156 -19.35 -0.94 22.77
CA ARG A 156 -20.47 -1.90 22.65
C ARG A 156 -20.29 -3.12 23.55
N HIS A 157 -19.05 -3.55 23.79
CA HIS A 157 -18.72 -4.70 24.62
C HIS A 157 -17.56 -4.37 25.58
N PRO A 158 -17.50 -4.94 26.81
CA PRO A 158 -16.39 -4.67 27.74
C PRO A 158 -15.00 -4.97 27.16
N LYS A 159 -14.92 -5.97 26.30
CA LYS A 159 -13.69 -6.39 25.57
C LYS A 159 -13.48 -5.70 24.21
N SER A 160 -14.28 -4.68 23.86
CA SER A 160 -14.01 -3.87 22.67
C SER A 160 -12.67 -3.17 22.82
N THR A 161 -11.89 -3.12 21.75
CA THR A 161 -10.61 -2.40 21.72
C THR A 161 -10.80 -0.90 21.97
N LEU A 162 -9.82 -0.27 22.61
CA LEU A 162 -9.79 1.19 22.79
C LEU A 162 -9.59 1.94 21.48
N LEU A 163 -9.15 1.24 20.43
CA LEU A 163 -8.94 1.75 19.08
C LEU A 163 -10.23 1.77 18.25
N SER A 164 -11.39 1.59 18.88
CA SER A 164 -12.69 1.59 18.21
C SER A 164 -13.57 2.74 18.69
N ARG A 165 -14.31 3.34 17.77
CA ARG A 165 -15.32 4.36 18.05
C ARG A 165 -16.65 3.96 17.43
N PHE A 166 -17.60 3.54 18.26
CA PHE A 166 -18.94 3.13 17.81
C PHE A 166 -19.85 4.31 17.54
N ARG A 167 -20.81 4.11 16.64
CA ARG A 167 -21.93 5.04 16.48
C ARG A 167 -22.91 4.87 17.64
N PRO A 168 -23.50 5.95 18.17
CA PRO A 168 -24.37 5.88 19.37
C PRO A 168 -25.70 5.17 19.09
N ASP A 169 -26.31 5.37 17.92
CA ASP A 169 -27.67 4.93 17.60
C ASP A 169 -27.68 3.78 16.58
N LEU A 170 -27.02 2.67 16.91
CA LEU A 170 -26.95 1.52 16.00
C LEU A 170 -28.28 0.74 15.93
N PRO A 171 -28.75 0.38 14.73
CA PRO A 171 -29.86 -0.56 14.58
C PRO A 171 -29.47 -1.96 15.08
N PRO A 172 -30.44 -2.89 15.21
CA PRO A 172 -30.14 -4.30 15.44
C PRO A 172 -29.20 -4.82 14.35
N LEU A 173 -27.99 -5.22 14.75
CA LEU A 173 -27.00 -5.74 13.82
C LEU A 173 -27.27 -7.19 13.45
N THR A 174 -26.78 -7.57 12.27
CA THR A 174 -26.92 -8.92 11.72
C THR A 174 -26.18 -9.97 12.53
N ALA A 175 -24.98 -9.63 13.05
CA ALA A 175 -24.23 -10.56 13.88
C ALA A 175 -24.92 -10.73 15.24
N THR A 176 -25.06 -11.99 15.65
CA THR A 176 -25.69 -12.40 16.90
C THR A 176 -24.74 -13.25 17.72
N PRO A 177 -25.03 -13.56 19.00
CA PRO A 177 -24.22 -14.48 19.78
C PRO A 177 -24.04 -15.88 19.16
N SER A 178 -24.92 -16.30 18.23
CA SER A 178 -24.77 -17.55 17.48
C SER A 178 -23.79 -17.49 16.30
N SER A 179 -23.29 -16.30 15.95
CA SER A 179 -22.25 -16.08 14.93
C SER A 179 -21.02 -15.46 15.62
N PRO A 180 -20.19 -16.28 16.31
CA PRO A 180 -19.14 -15.77 17.19
C PRO A 180 -18.02 -15.03 16.47
N LEU A 181 -17.63 -15.42 15.25
CA LEU A 181 -16.61 -14.72 14.47
C LEU A 181 -17.13 -13.37 14.02
N ALA A 182 -18.36 -13.32 13.49
CA ALA A 182 -18.98 -12.06 13.07
C ALA A 182 -19.24 -11.13 14.27
N ALA A 183 -19.69 -11.69 15.41
CA ALA A 183 -19.89 -10.92 16.63
C ALA A 183 -18.56 -10.37 17.18
N SER A 184 -17.44 -11.09 17.02
CA SER A 184 -16.13 -10.55 17.42
C SER A 184 -15.72 -9.32 16.59
N VAL A 185 -16.07 -9.32 15.30
CA VAL A 185 -15.89 -8.14 14.44
C VAL A 185 -16.84 -7.04 14.87
N TYR A 186 -18.14 -7.30 14.97
CA TYR A 186 -19.15 -6.25 15.20
C TYR A 186 -19.05 -5.61 16.59
N ASP A 187 -18.48 -6.32 17.57
CA ASP A 187 -18.19 -5.77 18.89
C ASP A 187 -16.74 -5.23 19.02
N ALA A 188 -15.99 -5.13 17.91
CA ALA A 188 -14.60 -4.69 17.86
C ALA A 188 -13.69 -5.40 18.89
N ARG A 189 -13.91 -6.70 19.08
CA ARG A 189 -13.14 -7.55 20.00
C ARG A 189 -11.87 -8.04 19.28
N CYS A 190 -10.84 -7.21 19.26
CA CYS A 190 -9.59 -7.56 18.61
C CYS A 190 -8.33 -7.15 19.38
N GLU A 191 -7.28 -7.94 19.18
CA GLU A 191 -5.91 -7.55 19.47
C GLU A 191 -5.37 -6.78 18.27
N VAL A 192 -4.68 -5.67 18.52
CA VAL A 192 -4.17 -4.82 17.44
C VAL A 192 -2.66 -4.73 17.55
N THR A 193 -1.99 -5.18 16.50
CA THR A 193 -0.54 -5.12 16.37
C THR A 193 -0.17 -4.35 15.12
N SER A 194 0.98 -3.69 15.13
CA SER A 194 1.51 -3.00 13.96
C SER A 194 2.99 -3.28 13.78
N ILE A 195 3.47 -3.20 12.56
CA ILE A 195 4.88 -3.29 12.20
C ILE A 195 5.21 -2.20 11.18
N ASP A 196 6.47 -1.77 11.18
CA ASP A 196 6.95 -0.80 10.20
C ASP A 196 6.96 -1.41 8.80
N SER A 197 6.74 -0.58 7.79
CA SER A 197 6.71 -1.01 6.41
C SER A 197 7.38 0.01 5.49
N ILE A 198 7.59 -0.41 4.24
CA ILE A 198 7.92 0.50 3.14
C ILE A 198 6.67 1.34 2.77
N LEU A 199 6.84 2.38 1.95
CA LEU A 199 5.70 3.18 1.45
C LEU A 199 4.78 2.27 0.64
N PRO A 200 3.56 1.97 1.12
CA PRO A 200 2.74 0.91 0.56
C PRO A 200 2.09 1.33 -0.76
N THR A 201 2.02 0.39 -1.70
CA THR A 201 1.24 0.53 -2.93
C THR A 201 0.04 -0.41 -2.94
N LYS A 202 0.26 -1.71 -2.73
CA LYS A 202 -0.81 -2.72 -2.75
C LYS A 202 -0.51 -3.86 -1.80
N LEU A 203 -1.49 -4.25 -0.99
CA LEU A 203 -1.45 -5.37 -0.04
C LEU A 203 -2.41 -6.46 -0.52
N ARG A 204 -1.99 -7.73 -0.50
CA ARG A 204 -2.84 -8.87 -0.84
C ARG A 204 -2.60 -10.04 0.10
N MET A 205 -3.68 -10.70 0.49
CA MET A 205 -3.67 -12.02 1.12
C MET A 205 -3.90 -13.06 0.02
N SER A 206 -3.15 -14.15 0.08
CA SER A 206 -3.35 -15.29 -0.81
C SER A 206 -4.71 -15.95 -0.57
N SER A 207 -5.29 -16.60 -1.58
CA SER A 207 -6.64 -17.17 -1.48
C SER A 207 -6.76 -18.25 -0.38
N GLY A 208 -5.67 -18.97 -0.09
CA GLY A 208 -5.58 -19.93 1.02
C GLY A 208 -5.18 -19.33 2.37
N SER A 209 -5.00 -18.01 2.46
CA SER A 209 -4.51 -17.31 3.66
C SER A 209 -3.18 -17.85 4.20
N SER A 210 -2.30 -18.31 3.29
CA SER A 210 -0.98 -18.85 3.61
C SER A 210 0.14 -17.81 3.51
N CYS A 211 -0.04 -16.79 2.67
CA CYS A 211 0.94 -15.74 2.44
C CYS A 211 0.27 -14.37 2.31
N LEU A 212 0.84 -13.36 2.98
CA LEU A 212 0.50 -11.95 2.83
C LEU A 212 1.68 -11.25 2.15
N ALA A 213 1.42 -10.50 1.09
CA ALA A 213 2.44 -9.75 0.38
C ALA A 213 2.01 -8.30 0.16
N MET A 214 2.99 -7.40 0.14
CA MET A 214 2.79 -5.97 -0.07
C MET A 214 3.89 -5.39 -0.95
N THR A 215 3.50 -4.77 -2.05
CA THR A 215 4.42 -3.98 -2.88
C THR A 215 4.48 -2.55 -2.37
N GLY A 216 5.62 -1.90 -2.59
CA GLY A 216 5.82 -0.53 -2.19
C GLY A 216 7.11 0.06 -2.73
N THR A 217 7.45 1.24 -2.21
CA THR A 217 8.70 1.92 -2.53
C THR A 217 9.52 2.22 -1.29
N CYS A 218 10.83 2.20 -1.44
CA CYS A 218 11.78 2.45 -0.35
C CYS A 218 13.09 3.04 -0.91
N GLY A 219 14.11 3.08 -0.06
CA GLY A 219 15.43 3.59 -0.40
C GLY A 219 15.43 5.11 -0.65
N HIS A 220 16.49 5.60 -1.28
CA HIS A 220 16.68 7.04 -1.45
C HIS A 220 15.60 7.67 -2.35
N LYS A 221 14.75 8.52 -1.76
CA LYS A 221 13.64 9.26 -2.41
C LYS A 221 12.48 8.37 -2.83
N ASN A 222 12.32 7.20 -2.21
CA ASN A 222 11.28 6.21 -2.55
C ASN A 222 11.35 5.80 -4.02
N ARG A 223 12.57 5.51 -4.50
CA ARG A 223 12.85 5.15 -5.91
C ARG A 223 13.19 3.67 -6.10
N THR A 224 13.33 2.93 -5.02
CA THR A 224 13.63 1.51 -5.05
C THR A 224 12.31 0.74 -4.89
N PRO A 225 11.99 -0.22 -5.77
CA PRO A 225 10.85 -1.10 -5.56
C PRO A 225 11.13 -2.00 -4.34
N GLY A 226 10.10 -2.29 -3.55
CA GLY A 226 10.19 -3.15 -2.39
C GLY A 226 9.02 -4.12 -2.33
N LEU A 227 9.29 -5.31 -1.79
CA LEU A 227 8.29 -6.34 -1.52
C LEU A 227 8.40 -6.77 -0.06
N ASN A 228 7.39 -6.41 0.73
CA ASN A 228 7.19 -6.97 2.06
C ASN A 228 6.35 -8.23 1.95
N PHE A 229 6.67 -9.28 2.71
CA PHE A 229 5.85 -10.48 2.79
C PHE A 229 5.91 -11.12 4.18
N CYS A 230 4.86 -11.83 4.57
CA CYS A 230 4.88 -12.75 5.70
C CYS A 230 4.03 -13.97 5.43
N LEU A 231 4.37 -15.06 6.13
CA LEU A 231 3.52 -16.24 6.23
C LEU A 231 2.83 -16.15 7.60
N PRO A 232 1.51 -15.96 7.68
CA PRO A 232 0.85 -15.67 8.96
C PRO A 232 0.93 -16.82 9.98
N ASP A 233 1.20 -18.06 9.54
CA ASP A 233 1.44 -19.22 10.42
C ASP A 233 2.88 -19.30 10.96
N ASP A 234 3.78 -18.45 10.48
CA ASP A 234 5.18 -18.44 10.86
C ASP A 234 5.50 -17.36 11.90
N SER A 235 6.36 -17.69 12.85
CA SER A 235 6.87 -16.81 13.90
C SER A 235 7.85 -15.72 13.43
N LEU A 236 8.35 -15.81 12.19
CA LEU A 236 9.37 -14.89 11.68
C LEU A 236 8.87 -13.47 11.37
N GLY A 237 7.55 -13.23 11.33
CA GLY A 237 6.97 -11.92 11.03
C GLY A 237 7.15 -11.48 9.57
N VAL A 238 7.08 -10.17 9.32
CA VAL A 238 7.25 -9.57 7.98
C VAL A 238 8.72 -9.46 7.62
N ARG A 239 9.00 -9.86 6.38
CA ARG A 239 10.31 -9.88 5.73
C ARG A 239 10.28 -8.97 4.52
N PHE A 240 11.44 -8.50 4.12
CA PHE A 240 11.62 -7.60 2.98
C PHE A 240 12.49 -8.27 1.90
N LEU A 241 12.13 -7.99 0.64
CA LEU A 241 12.90 -8.33 -0.55
C LEU A 241 12.90 -7.14 -1.50
N ASN A 242 14.07 -6.80 -2.05
CA ASN A 242 14.14 -5.95 -3.23
C ASN A 242 13.94 -6.82 -4.48
N PRO A 243 12.85 -6.65 -5.25
CA PRO A 243 12.58 -7.47 -6.43
C PRO A 243 13.54 -7.17 -7.59
N GLU A 244 14.40 -6.15 -7.48
CA GLU A 244 15.35 -5.73 -8.53
C GLU A 244 14.64 -5.40 -9.86
N LEU A 245 13.49 -4.73 -9.76
CA LEU A 245 12.76 -4.21 -10.91
C LEU A 245 13.40 -2.89 -11.39
N SER A 246 13.14 -2.54 -12.64
CA SER A 246 13.70 -1.34 -13.30
C SER A 246 12.97 -0.05 -12.92
N ASP A 247 11.70 -0.17 -12.53
CA ASP A 247 10.84 0.92 -12.08
C ASP A 247 10.07 0.46 -10.81
N VAL A 248 9.26 1.35 -10.24
CA VAL A 248 8.42 1.08 -9.08
C VAL A 248 7.45 -0.08 -9.36
N ALA A 249 7.36 -1.00 -8.41
CA ALA A 249 6.39 -2.09 -8.41
C ALA A 249 4.99 -1.57 -8.07
N THR A 250 4.11 -1.49 -9.06
CA THR A 250 2.73 -1.01 -8.86
C THR A 250 1.71 -2.14 -8.80
N GLN A 251 2.05 -3.32 -9.32
CA GLN A 251 1.14 -4.45 -9.45
C GLN A 251 1.60 -5.65 -8.63
N LEU A 252 0.64 -6.32 -7.99
CA LEU A 252 0.83 -7.49 -7.15
C LEU A 252 -0.32 -8.47 -7.39
N THR A 253 0.00 -9.73 -7.69
CA THR A 253 -0.94 -10.84 -7.65
C THR A 253 -0.25 -12.08 -7.07
N MET A 254 -1.03 -13.04 -6.61
CA MET A 254 -0.53 -14.27 -5.98
C MET A 254 -1.26 -15.47 -6.56
N ASP A 255 -0.56 -16.59 -6.61
CA ASP A 255 -1.13 -17.90 -6.95
C ASP A 255 -0.88 -18.86 -5.79
N GLU A 256 -1.96 -19.29 -5.14
CA GLU A 256 -1.91 -20.19 -3.99
C GLU A 256 -1.48 -21.60 -4.41
N ASP A 257 -1.94 -22.07 -5.57
CA ASP A 257 -1.73 -23.45 -6.02
C ASP A 257 -0.25 -23.69 -6.31
N SER A 258 0.42 -22.73 -6.95
CA SER A 258 1.87 -22.78 -7.21
C SER A 258 2.72 -22.14 -6.10
N GLN A 259 2.09 -21.52 -5.10
CA GLN A 259 2.74 -20.77 -4.02
C GLN A 259 3.67 -19.64 -4.53
N MET A 260 3.17 -18.82 -5.45
CA MET A 260 3.93 -17.82 -6.21
C MET A 260 3.40 -16.40 -6.05
N ILE A 261 4.27 -15.44 -5.75
CA ILE A 261 4.00 -13.99 -5.82
C ILE A 261 4.47 -13.47 -7.17
N TYR A 262 3.65 -12.66 -7.85
CA TYR A 262 4.00 -11.94 -9.07
C TYR A 262 3.99 -10.44 -8.83
N VAL A 263 5.08 -9.77 -9.18
CA VAL A 263 5.27 -8.33 -9.01
C VAL A 263 5.63 -7.69 -10.35
N GLY A 264 4.92 -6.65 -10.74
CA GLY A 264 5.14 -5.94 -12.00
C GLY A 264 5.63 -4.51 -11.83
N ASP A 265 6.64 -4.14 -12.62
CA ASP A 265 6.95 -2.74 -12.95
C ASP A 265 6.36 -2.39 -14.33
N ARG A 266 6.73 -1.24 -14.92
CA ARG A 266 6.22 -0.82 -16.24
C ARG A 266 6.55 -1.76 -17.41
N SER A 267 7.57 -2.59 -17.29
CA SER A 267 8.17 -3.32 -18.42
C SER A 267 8.40 -4.81 -18.18
N HIS A 268 8.38 -5.25 -16.92
CA HIS A 268 8.64 -6.63 -16.54
C HIS A 268 7.69 -7.10 -15.45
N VAL A 269 7.45 -8.41 -15.41
CA VAL A 269 6.87 -9.11 -14.27
C VAL A 269 7.91 -10.07 -13.72
N LYS A 270 8.16 -10.02 -12.42
CA LYS A 270 8.99 -11.00 -11.71
C LYS A 270 8.12 -11.86 -10.81
N SER A 271 8.51 -13.10 -10.65
CA SER A 271 7.81 -14.06 -9.81
C SER A 271 8.70 -14.68 -8.75
N PHE A 272 8.11 -14.96 -7.59
CA PHE A 272 8.82 -15.40 -6.40
C PHE A 272 8.03 -16.50 -5.67
N ALA A 273 8.64 -17.66 -5.48
CA ALA A 273 8.06 -18.77 -4.73
C ALA A 273 8.18 -18.54 -3.23
N TRP A 274 7.10 -18.73 -2.49
CA TRP A 274 7.11 -18.75 -1.02
C TRP A 274 7.07 -20.14 -0.42
N GLY A 275 6.93 -21.19 -1.24
CA GLY A 275 6.97 -22.58 -0.81
C GLY A 275 6.85 -23.54 -2.00
N ASP A 276 6.81 -24.82 -1.67
CA ASP A 276 6.49 -25.92 -2.58
C ASP A 276 5.68 -27.03 -1.87
N ASN A 277 5.62 -28.22 -2.49
CA ASN A 277 4.98 -29.41 -1.94
C ASN A 277 5.63 -29.93 -0.64
N GLU A 278 6.88 -29.57 -0.34
CA GLU A 278 7.57 -29.92 0.91
C GLU A 278 7.28 -28.91 2.03
N GLY A 279 6.89 -27.69 1.68
CA GLY A 279 6.35 -26.71 2.59
C GLY A 279 6.80 -25.27 2.31
N PRO A 280 6.46 -24.33 3.20
CA PRO A 280 6.83 -22.94 3.03
C PRO A 280 8.33 -22.72 3.17
N TYR A 281 8.86 -21.85 2.33
CA TYR A 281 10.22 -21.38 2.40
C TYR A 281 10.39 -20.24 3.40
N ARG A 282 11.57 -20.22 4.02
CA ARG A 282 11.99 -19.11 4.89
C ARG A 282 12.15 -17.79 4.12
N PHE A 283 12.57 -17.89 2.87
CA PHE A 283 12.87 -16.77 1.99
C PHE A 283 12.16 -16.96 0.65
N LEU A 284 11.86 -15.86 -0.03
CA LEU A 284 11.32 -15.92 -1.38
C LEU A 284 12.42 -16.32 -2.37
N TYR A 285 12.08 -17.23 -3.28
CA TYR A 285 12.98 -17.67 -4.34
C TYR A 285 12.50 -17.13 -5.70
N PRO A 286 13.32 -16.37 -6.45
CA PRO A 286 12.95 -15.88 -7.77
C PRO A 286 12.84 -17.05 -8.76
N VAL A 287 11.79 -17.06 -9.59
CA VAL A 287 11.52 -18.18 -10.52
C VAL A 287 11.50 -17.72 -11.98
N TYR A 288 10.67 -16.74 -12.31
CA TYR A 288 10.51 -16.23 -13.68
C TYR A 288 10.67 -14.71 -13.75
N THR A 289 11.30 -14.25 -14.84
CA THR A 289 11.28 -12.85 -15.29
C THR A 289 10.59 -12.78 -16.65
N LEU A 290 9.39 -12.20 -16.71
CA LEU A 290 8.56 -12.11 -17.90
C LEU A 290 8.71 -10.72 -18.55
N ASP A 291 9.01 -10.66 -19.85
CA ASP A 291 9.09 -9.41 -20.61
C ASP A 291 7.68 -8.93 -21.00
N SER A 292 7.22 -7.86 -20.34
CA SER A 292 5.91 -7.26 -20.57
C SER A 292 5.97 -5.93 -21.31
N LYS A 293 7.04 -5.64 -22.07
CA LYS A 293 7.13 -4.41 -22.90
C LYS A 293 5.82 -4.15 -23.65
N CYS A 294 5.26 -2.96 -23.43
CA CYS A 294 3.96 -2.49 -23.94
C CYS A 294 2.69 -3.03 -23.22
N SER A 295 2.83 -3.65 -22.06
CA SER A 295 1.73 -4.06 -21.18
C SER A 295 2.11 -3.74 -19.73
N ASP A 296 1.72 -2.55 -19.26
CA ASP A 296 2.04 -1.99 -17.95
C ASP A 296 0.86 -2.02 -16.97
N GLY A 297 -0.31 -2.49 -17.42
CA GLY A 297 -1.51 -2.64 -16.62
C GLY A 297 -1.44 -3.77 -15.58
N PRO A 298 -2.58 -4.10 -14.95
CA PRO A 298 -2.65 -5.07 -13.86
C PRO A 298 -2.35 -6.50 -14.30
N ILE A 299 -1.99 -7.36 -13.34
CA ILE A 299 -1.55 -8.75 -13.53
C ILE A 299 -2.57 -9.68 -12.89
N ALA A 300 -2.87 -10.81 -13.52
CA ALA A 300 -3.68 -11.89 -12.94
C ALA A 300 -3.08 -13.25 -13.30
N VAL A 301 -3.42 -14.26 -12.51
CA VAL A 301 -3.08 -15.65 -12.78
C VAL A 301 -4.37 -16.40 -13.06
N LEU A 302 -4.44 -17.01 -14.23
CA LEU A 302 -5.55 -17.87 -14.66
C LEU A 302 -5.20 -19.34 -14.37
N PRO A 303 -6.21 -20.23 -14.29
CA PRO A 303 -5.97 -21.66 -14.09
C PRO A 303 -5.00 -22.26 -15.13
N GLY A 304 -4.22 -23.23 -14.67
CA GLY A 304 -3.17 -23.89 -15.45
C GLY A 304 -1.93 -23.01 -15.65
N GLY A 305 -1.53 -22.27 -14.60
CA GLY A 305 -0.31 -21.45 -14.60
C GLY A 305 -0.25 -20.44 -15.75
N ARG A 306 -1.38 -19.83 -16.11
CA ARG A 306 -1.40 -18.83 -17.19
C ARG A 306 -1.36 -17.45 -16.59
N VAL A 307 -0.20 -16.80 -16.64
CA VAL A 307 -0.04 -15.43 -16.19
C VAL A 307 -0.51 -14.49 -17.30
N VAL A 308 -1.34 -13.53 -16.94
CA VAL A 308 -1.84 -12.52 -17.87
C VAL A 308 -1.56 -11.12 -17.35
N ARG A 309 -1.27 -10.20 -18.27
CA ARG A 309 -1.05 -8.78 -17.95
C ARG A 309 -1.74 -7.87 -18.94
N ALA A 310 -2.53 -6.94 -18.44
CA ALA A 310 -3.25 -5.98 -19.27
C ALA A 310 -2.31 -4.98 -19.93
N GLY A 311 -2.66 -4.57 -21.14
CA GLY A 311 -2.09 -3.45 -21.87
C GLY A 311 -3.18 -2.71 -22.65
N ALA A 312 -2.80 -1.71 -23.42
CA ALA A 312 -3.76 -0.97 -24.24
C ALA A 312 -4.41 -1.89 -25.29
N GLY A 313 -5.73 -2.06 -25.20
CA GLY A 313 -6.54 -2.81 -26.16
C GLY A 313 -6.39 -4.33 -26.10
N GLY A 314 -5.71 -4.88 -25.10
CA GLY A 314 -5.57 -6.33 -24.96
C GLY A 314 -4.71 -6.77 -23.78
N VAL A 315 -4.35 -8.06 -23.79
CA VAL A 315 -3.69 -8.75 -22.67
C VAL A 315 -2.56 -9.61 -23.20
N ALA A 316 -1.36 -9.44 -22.63
CA ALA A 316 -0.23 -10.34 -22.84
C ALA A 316 -0.39 -11.58 -21.96
N LEU A 317 -0.04 -12.75 -22.50
CA LEU A 317 -0.21 -14.05 -21.83
C LEU A 317 1.09 -14.86 -21.85
N TRP A 318 1.42 -15.48 -20.73
CA TRP A 318 2.53 -16.43 -20.56
C TRP A 318 2.00 -17.74 -19.97
N ASN A 319 2.32 -18.87 -20.60
CA ASN A 319 2.07 -20.20 -20.04
C ASN A 319 3.26 -20.59 -19.15
N THR A 320 3.15 -20.49 -17.83
CA THR A 320 4.28 -20.83 -16.93
C THR A 320 4.44 -22.31 -16.66
N ASP A 321 3.37 -23.10 -16.80
CA ASP A 321 3.41 -24.58 -16.62
C ASP A 321 4.30 -25.28 -17.66
N GLU A 322 4.48 -24.66 -18.83
CA GLU A 322 5.32 -25.18 -19.92
C GLU A 322 6.78 -24.73 -19.78
N LEU A 323 7.09 -23.87 -18.80
CA LEU A 323 8.43 -23.30 -18.61
C LEU A 323 9.18 -24.08 -17.52
N GLU A 324 10.39 -24.51 -17.85
CA GLU A 324 11.32 -25.01 -16.83
C GLU A 324 11.59 -23.91 -15.81
N MET A 325 11.40 -24.21 -14.52
CA MET A 325 11.77 -23.30 -13.44
C MET A 325 13.23 -22.92 -13.62
N GLN A 326 13.52 -21.61 -13.64
CA GLN A 326 14.87 -21.13 -13.82
C GLN A 326 15.69 -21.56 -12.58
N GLY A 327 16.50 -22.62 -12.76
CA GLY A 327 17.26 -23.22 -11.66
C GLY A 327 18.17 -22.18 -11.03
N CYS A 328 17.88 -21.78 -9.80
CA CYS A 328 18.77 -20.97 -8.99
C CYS A 328 19.54 -21.91 -8.07
N ASP A 329 20.86 -22.01 -8.25
CA ASP A 329 21.74 -22.61 -7.25
C ASP A 329 21.45 -21.96 -5.88
N ALA A 330 21.27 -22.76 -4.83
CA ALA A 330 20.91 -22.31 -3.48
C ALA A 330 21.89 -21.27 -2.86
N GLU A 331 23.02 -20.99 -3.52
CA GLU A 331 24.00 -19.97 -3.13
C GLU A 331 23.84 -18.62 -3.87
N THR A 332 22.95 -18.53 -4.86
CA THR A 332 22.72 -17.31 -5.67
C THR A 332 21.32 -16.76 -5.41
N VAL A 333 21.11 -16.17 -4.24
CA VAL A 333 19.92 -15.35 -3.99
C VAL A 333 20.00 -14.13 -4.91
N ILE A 334 19.19 -14.09 -5.95
CA ILE A 334 18.95 -12.89 -6.76
C ILE A 334 17.91 -12.06 -6.00
N GLY A 335 18.23 -10.80 -5.70
CA GLY A 335 17.54 -9.98 -4.70
C GLY A 335 18.34 -9.85 -3.42
N ASP A 336 18.91 -8.66 -3.17
CA ASP A 336 19.57 -8.37 -1.90
C ASP A 336 18.53 -8.29 -0.78
N GLN A 337 18.61 -9.22 0.17
CA GLN A 337 17.87 -9.17 1.43
C GLN A 337 18.62 -8.25 2.39
N SER A 338 18.64 -6.96 2.06
CA SER A 338 19.20 -5.89 2.88
C SER A 338 18.09 -5.09 3.55
N ASP A 339 18.46 -4.31 4.57
CA ASP A 339 17.53 -3.36 5.18
C ASP A 339 16.98 -2.41 4.10
N PRO A 340 15.68 -2.05 4.15
CA PRO A 340 15.04 -1.21 3.14
C PRO A 340 15.72 0.18 2.99
N GLU A 341 16.40 0.65 4.04
CA GLU A 341 17.20 1.88 4.04
C GLU A 341 18.58 1.71 3.37
N GLU A 342 19.16 0.51 3.42
CA GLU A 342 20.44 0.18 2.78
C GLU A 342 20.29 -0.20 1.30
N ALA A 343 19.05 -0.39 0.84
CA ALA A 343 18.69 -0.68 -0.54
C ALA A 343 19.05 0.49 -1.48
N SER A 344 20.31 0.52 -1.92
CA SER A 344 20.80 1.44 -2.95
C SER A 344 20.20 1.09 -4.32
N HIS A 345 20.11 2.06 -5.25
CA HIS A 345 19.96 1.76 -6.68
C HIS A 345 21.13 0.85 -7.09
N GLY A 346 20.93 -0.47 -7.04
CA GLY A 346 21.78 -1.42 -7.73
C GLY A 346 21.73 -1.02 -9.20
N GLY A 347 22.89 -0.72 -9.79
CA GLY A 347 22.96 -0.55 -11.23
C GLY A 347 22.34 -1.79 -11.86
N THR A 348 21.35 -1.58 -12.74
CA THR A 348 20.73 -2.63 -13.53
C THR A 348 21.84 -3.49 -14.12
N SER A 349 21.95 -4.72 -13.65
CA SER A 349 22.82 -5.67 -14.32
C SER A 349 22.09 -6.01 -15.63
N ASP A 350 22.54 -5.42 -16.73
CA ASP A 350 22.03 -5.70 -18.09
C ASP A 350 22.03 -7.21 -18.41
N THR A 351 22.79 -8.01 -17.65
CA THR A 351 22.82 -9.48 -17.71
C THR A 351 21.59 -10.19 -17.10
N LEU A 352 20.75 -9.54 -16.28
CA LEU A 352 19.51 -10.15 -15.74
C LEU A 352 18.38 -10.12 -16.77
N PHE A 353 18.20 -8.99 -17.46
CA PHE A 353 17.15 -8.80 -18.47
C PHE A 353 17.40 -9.57 -19.78
N SER A 354 18.63 -10.01 -20.03
CA SER A 354 18.95 -10.86 -21.20
C SER A 354 18.34 -12.27 -21.12
N SER A 355 17.79 -12.67 -19.98
CA SER A 355 17.11 -13.97 -19.76
C SER A 355 15.58 -13.85 -19.65
N SER A 356 15.01 -12.69 -19.97
CA SER A 356 13.56 -12.46 -19.88
C SER A 356 12.75 -13.31 -20.86
N ILE A 357 11.64 -13.87 -20.38
CA ILE A 357 10.77 -14.76 -21.15
C ILE A 357 9.77 -13.92 -21.96
N PRO A 358 9.73 -14.04 -23.29
CA PRO A 358 8.77 -13.32 -24.12
C PRO A 358 7.36 -13.87 -23.91
N ARG A 359 6.34 -13.04 -24.20
CA ARG A 359 4.93 -13.46 -24.14
C ARG A 359 4.65 -14.63 -25.10
N SER A 360 3.86 -15.59 -24.63
CA SER A 360 3.38 -16.73 -25.44
C SER A 360 2.34 -16.28 -26.47
N SER A 361 1.43 -15.38 -26.09
CA SER A 361 0.41 -14.83 -26.98
C SER A 361 -0.10 -13.45 -26.52
N PHE A 362 -0.99 -12.85 -27.32
CA PHE A 362 -1.66 -11.58 -27.00
C PHE A 362 -3.13 -11.65 -27.38
N ILE A 363 -4.03 -11.48 -26.41
CA ILE A 363 -5.48 -11.50 -26.60
C ILE A 363 -5.94 -10.06 -26.80
N ARG A 364 -6.57 -9.73 -27.93
CA ARG A 364 -7.13 -8.40 -28.20
C ARG A 364 -8.55 -8.30 -27.68
N PHE A 365 -8.93 -7.16 -27.13
CA PHE A 365 -10.31 -6.89 -26.76
C PHE A 365 -11.16 -6.69 -28.02
N THR A 366 -12.17 -7.55 -28.19
CA THR A 366 -12.98 -7.57 -29.43
C THR A 366 -13.88 -6.35 -29.55
N ASP A 367 -14.54 -5.95 -28.45
CA ASP A 367 -15.59 -4.91 -28.49
C ASP A 367 -15.09 -3.52 -28.07
N ILE A 368 -14.03 -3.45 -27.26
CA ILE A 368 -13.48 -2.20 -26.71
C ILE A 368 -11.96 -2.13 -26.97
N PRO A 369 -11.52 -1.85 -28.20
CA PRO A 369 -10.12 -1.94 -28.60
C PRO A 369 -9.20 -0.89 -27.96
N ASN A 370 -9.78 0.11 -27.28
CA ASN A 370 -9.04 1.17 -26.59
C ASN A 370 -9.07 1.03 -25.06
N LEU A 371 -9.67 -0.03 -24.53
CA LEU A 371 -9.73 -0.27 -23.09
C LEU A 371 -8.30 -0.43 -22.55
N THR A 372 -8.00 0.34 -21.51
CA THR A 372 -6.72 0.27 -20.77
C THR A 372 -7.01 -0.01 -19.30
N PRO A 373 -7.09 -1.29 -18.89
CA PRO A 373 -7.36 -1.63 -17.50
C PRO A 373 -6.26 -1.07 -16.58
N THR A 374 -6.66 -0.37 -15.53
CA THR A 374 -5.75 0.17 -14.49
C THR A 374 -5.74 -0.70 -13.25
N VAL A 375 -6.91 -1.26 -12.92
CA VAL A 375 -7.10 -2.26 -11.87
C VAL A 375 -8.08 -3.32 -12.38
N TRP A 376 -7.82 -4.57 -12.00
CA TRP A 376 -8.73 -5.68 -12.28
C TRP A 376 -8.75 -6.69 -11.15
N GLU A 377 -9.74 -7.57 -11.16
CA GLU A 377 -9.84 -8.71 -10.26
C GLU A 377 -10.52 -9.90 -10.97
N PRO A 378 -9.95 -11.10 -10.93
CA PRO A 378 -10.62 -12.30 -11.44
C PRO A 378 -11.87 -12.65 -10.63
N LEU A 379 -12.92 -13.14 -11.30
CA LEU A 379 -14.07 -13.68 -10.58
C LEU A 379 -13.74 -15.04 -9.95
N PRO A 380 -14.07 -15.29 -8.67
CA PRO A 380 -13.69 -16.52 -7.98
C PRO A 380 -14.15 -17.82 -8.67
N ASN A 381 -15.36 -17.84 -9.23
CA ASN A 381 -15.92 -19.03 -9.88
C ASN A 381 -15.63 -19.13 -11.38
N ASN A 382 -15.20 -18.02 -12.00
CA ASN A 382 -14.83 -17.99 -13.41
C ASN A 382 -13.62 -17.06 -13.58
N PRO A 383 -12.41 -17.53 -13.24
CA PRO A 383 -11.21 -16.69 -13.21
C PRO A 383 -10.80 -16.16 -14.59
N SER A 384 -11.29 -16.77 -15.68
CA SER A 384 -11.12 -16.26 -17.05
C SER A 384 -11.95 -15.00 -17.33
N THR A 385 -12.96 -14.72 -16.48
CA THR A 385 -13.69 -13.45 -16.47
C THR A 385 -13.08 -12.48 -15.44
N LEU A 386 -12.62 -11.34 -15.92
CA LEU A 386 -11.98 -10.30 -15.11
C LEU A 386 -12.90 -9.10 -14.96
N LEU A 387 -13.12 -8.64 -13.73
CA LEU A 387 -13.64 -7.31 -13.45
C LEU A 387 -12.53 -6.32 -13.74
N CYS A 388 -12.80 -5.28 -14.52
CA CYS A 388 -11.80 -4.32 -14.98
C CYS A 388 -12.34 -2.92 -14.83
N ALA A 389 -11.50 -2.03 -14.31
CA ALA A 389 -11.75 -0.60 -14.37
C ALA A 389 -10.69 0.10 -15.21
N GLU A 390 -11.10 1.17 -15.89
CA GLU A 390 -10.22 2.08 -16.61
C GLU A 390 -10.36 3.50 -16.10
N TYR A 391 -9.21 4.18 -16.07
CA TYR A 391 -9.11 5.63 -16.04
C TYR A 391 -7.97 6.05 -16.97
N PHE A 392 -8.30 6.83 -18.00
CA PHE A 392 -7.33 7.30 -18.98
C PHE A 392 -7.62 8.75 -19.39
N GLU A 393 -6.60 9.44 -19.92
CA GLU A 393 -6.61 10.85 -20.36
C GLU A 393 -8.00 11.34 -20.84
N LEU A 394 -8.43 12.50 -20.29
CA LEU A 394 -9.74 13.16 -20.49
C LEU A 394 -10.91 12.66 -19.62
N ILE A 395 -10.67 12.14 -18.41
CA ILE A 395 -11.72 11.83 -17.40
C ILE A 395 -12.74 10.83 -17.97
N LYS A 396 -12.26 9.62 -18.29
CA LYS A 396 -13.11 8.49 -18.65
C LYS A 396 -13.03 7.47 -17.54
N TYR A 397 -14.14 7.21 -16.89
CA TYR A 397 -14.26 6.16 -15.89
C TYR A 397 -15.11 5.04 -16.49
N GLY A 398 -14.61 3.82 -16.47
CA GLY A 398 -15.34 2.67 -16.97
C GLY A 398 -15.10 1.49 -16.06
N CYS A 399 -16.17 0.75 -15.75
CA CYS A 399 -16.11 -0.52 -15.03
C CYS A 399 -16.84 -1.59 -15.85
N VAL A 400 -16.16 -2.66 -16.22
CA VAL A 400 -16.68 -3.73 -17.08
C VAL A 400 -16.22 -5.10 -16.59
N SER A 401 -16.92 -6.15 -16.97
CA SER A 401 -16.35 -7.51 -16.95
C SER A 401 -15.96 -7.93 -18.36
N ILE A 402 -14.78 -8.52 -18.51
CA ILE A 402 -14.28 -9.06 -19.78
C ILE A 402 -13.98 -10.55 -19.62
N ASP A 403 -14.30 -11.34 -20.64
CA ASP A 403 -13.97 -12.77 -20.66
C ASP A 403 -12.82 -13.03 -21.64
N LEU A 404 -11.69 -13.50 -21.11
CA LEU A 404 -10.49 -13.75 -21.89
C LEU A 404 -10.59 -15.01 -22.76
N GLU A 405 -11.43 -15.99 -22.40
CA GLU A 405 -11.65 -17.19 -23.21
C GLU A 405 -12.44 -16.87 -24.48
N TYR A 406 -13.33 -15.88 -24.41
CA TYR A 406 -14.09 -15.36 -25.55
C TYR A 406 -13.43 -14.14 -26.20
N SER A 407 -12.10 -14.15 -26.33
CA SER A 407 -11.33 -13.08 -27.01
C SER A 407 -11.56 -11.69 -26.40
N GLY A 408 -11.57 -11.61 -25.06
CA GLY A 408 -11.70 -10.35 -24.34
C GLY A 408 -13.03 -9.64 -24.59
N LYS A 409 -14.11 -10.40 -24.81
CA LYS A 409 -15.45 -9.87 -25.04
C LYS A 409 -15.98 -9.21 -23.76
N THR A 410 -16.67 -8.09 -23.89
CA THR A 410 -17.32 -7.46 -22.72
C THR A 410 -18.59 -8.22 -22.36
N MET A 411 -18.67 -8.68 -21.12
CA MET A 411 -19.80 -9.46 -20.60
C MET A 411 -20.84 -8.56 -19.95
N ALA A 412 -20.41 -7.61 -19.11
CA ALA A 412 -21.27 -6.63 -18.47
C ALA A 412 -20.55 -5.29 -18.30
N ARG A 413 -21.33 -4.22 -18.06
CA ARG A 413 -20.85 -2.89 -17.71
C ARG A 413 -21.54 -2.43 -16.44
N TYR A 414 -20.75 -1.88 -15.53
CA TYR A 414 -21.19 -1.41 -14.22
C TYR A 414 -21.07 0.12 -14.20
N LEU A 415 -22.18 0.80 -13.94
CA LEU A 415 -22.28 2.26 -13.97
C LEU A 415 -22.27 2.82 -12.55
N GLY A 416 -22.03 4.13 -12.46
CA GLY A 416 -22.21 4.88 -11.22
C GLY A 416 -20.94 5.40 -10.55
N HIS A 417 -19.77 5.16 -11.14
CA HIS A 417 -18.48 5.67 -10.66
C HIS A 417 -18.22 7.10 -11.18
N GLY A 418 -17.98 8.04 -10.26
CA GLY A 418 -17.59 9.42 -10.54
C GLY A 418 -16.12 9.70 -10.39
N GLY A 419 -15.30 8.68 -10.16
CA GLY A 419 -13.86 8.77 -10.06
C GLY A 419 -13.19 7.48 -10.52
N ALA A 420 -11.86 7.43 -10.41
CA ALA A 420 -11.12 6.22 -10.70
C ALA A 420 -11.46 5.14 -9.67
N VAL A 421 -11.73 3.92 -10.11
CA VAL A 421 -11.83 2.77 -9.22
C VAL A 421 -10.41 2.41 -8.78
N SER A 422 -10.17 2.42 -7.47
CA SER A 422 -8.84 2.17 -6.89
C SER A 422 -8.61 0.69 -6.57
N ASP A 423 -9.65 0.00 -6.11
CA ASP A 423 -9.56 -1.40 -5.70
C ASP A 423 -10.87 -2.16 -5.91
N PHE A 424 -10.74 -3.47 -6.07
CA PHE A 424 -11.83 -4.43 -6.13
C PHE A 424 -11.68 -5.42 -4.99
N SER A 425 -12.81 -5.81 -4.39
CA SER A 425 -12.87 -6.94 -3.47
C SER A 425 -13.93 -7.93 -3.90
N VAL A 426 -13.53 -9.19 -4.00
CA VAL A 426 -14.37 -10.34 -4.33
C VAL A 426 -14.29 -11.37 -3.22
N SER A 427 -15.30 -12.22 -3.09
CA SER A 427 -15.29 -13.30 -2.11
C SER A 427 -15.75 -14.61 -2.74
N ALA A 428 -15.02 -15.70 -2.51
CA ALA A 428 -15.45 -17.03 -2.94
C ALA A 428 -16.75 -17.48 -2.25
N THR A 429 -17.02 -16.99 -1.02
CA THR A 429 -18.25 -17.26 -0.28
C THR A 429 -19.48 -16.63 -0.93
N ASP A 430 -19.32 -15.48 -1.58
CA ASP A 430 -20.37 -14.80 -2.32
C ASP A 430 -19.85 -14.37 -3.71
N SER A 431 -19.78 -15.34 -4.61
CA SER A 431 -19.20 -15.17 -5.94
C SER A 431 -20.01 -14.27 -6.88
N GLN A 432 -21.25 -13.94 -6.51
CA GLN A 432 -22.13 -13.10 -7.33
C GLN A 432 -21.96 -11.61 -7.00
N MET A 433 -21.31 -11.31 -5.88
CA MET A 433 -21.13 -9.95 -5.41
C MET A 433 -19.68 -9.52 -5.52
N PHE A 434 -19.46 -8.25 -5.83
CA PHE A 434 -18.15 -7.62 -5.74
C PHE A 434 -18.28 -6.18 -5.27
N LEU A 435 -17.22 -5.70 -4.64
CA LEU A 435 -17.15 -4.38 -4.05
C LEU A 435 -16.08 -3.55 -4.77
N THR A 436 -16.38 -2.28 -5.05
CA THR A 436 -15.43 -1.33 -5.65
C THR A 436 -15.15 -0.18 -4.70
N ALA A 437 -13.88 0.19 -4.53
CA ALA A 437 -13.46 1.47 -3.96
C ALA A 437 -13.31 2.50 -5.07
N CYS A 438 -13.68 3.77 -4.82
CA CYS A 438 -13.63 4.80 -5.84
C CYS A 438 -13.13 6.14 -5.29
N HIS A 439 -12.37 6.86 -6.12
CA HIS A 439 -11.84 8.19 -5.81
C HIS A 439 -12.93 9.28 -5.75
N ASP A 440 -14.20 8.96 -6.00
CA ASP A 440 -15.31 9.86 -5.69
C ASP A 440 -15.72 9.81 -4.20
N GLY A 441 -15.06 8.98 -3.40
CA GLY A 441 -15.27 8.88 -1.96
C GLY A 441 -16.28 7.81 -1.53
N TYR A 442 -16.84 7.06 -2.48
CA TYR A 442 -17.83 6.02 -2.20
C TYR A 442 -17.31 4.62 -2.51
N ALA A 443 -17.73 3.64 -1.70
CA ALA A 443 -17.63 2.23 -2.03
C ALA A 443 -18.98 1.73 -2.57
N ARG A 444 -18.96 0.80 -3.53
CA ARG A 444 -20.19 0.31 -4.19
C ARG A 444 -20.19 -1.20 -4.28
N LEU A 445 -21.23 -1.82 -3.75
CA LEU A 445 -21.47 -3.26 -3.81
C LEU A 445 -22.34 -3.57 -5.02
N PHE A 446 -21.85 -4.40 -5.91
CA PHE A 446 -22.54 -4.81 -7.15
C PHE A 446 -22.86 -6.30 -7.11
N ASP A 447 -23.98 -6.65 -7.71
CA ASP A 447 -24.26 -8.00 -8.21
C ASP A 447 -23.74 -8.06 -9.65
N ILE A 448 -22.98 -9.09 -10.01
CA ILE A 448 -22.40 -9.26 -11.36
C ILE A 448 -23.46 -9.27 -12.49
N ARG A 449 -24.72 -9.53 -12.14
CA ARG A 449 -25.84 -9.58 -13.08
C ARG A 449 -26.50 -8.21 -13.29
N GLN A 450 -26.24 -7.26 -12.40
CA GLN A 450 -26.88 -5.95 -12.40
C GLN A 450 -25.91 -4.85 -12.86
N PRO A 451 -26.32 -3.95 -13.77
CA PRO A 451 -25.46 -2.86 -14.24
C PRO A 451 -25.32 -1.71 -13.24
N LEU A 452 -26.14 -1.67 -12.19
CA LEU A 452 -26.18 -0.63 -11.16
C LEU A 452 -25.83 -1.24 -9.80
N PRO A 453 -25.27 -0.45 -8.86
CA PRO A 453 -24.88 -0.95 -7.55
C PRO A 453 -26.11 -1.33 -6.72
N VAL A 454 -26.02 -2.42 -5.95
CA VAL A 454 -27.06 -2.84 -5.01
C VAL A 454 -27.04 -1.96 -3.76
N ILE A 455 -25.85 -1.59 -3.29
CA ILE A 455 -25.65 -0.70 -2.14
C ILE A 455 -24.50 0.26 -2.46
N THR A 456 -24.66 1.52 -2.07
CA THR A 456 -23.55 2.50 -2.04
C THR A 456 -23.24 2.84 -0.59
N LEU A 457 -21.95 2.82 -0.24
CA LEU A 457 -21.43 3.16 1.08
C LEU A 457 -20.68 4.48 1.02
N ASP A 458 -21.01 5.38 1.92
CA ASP A 458 -20.34 6.66 2.04
C ASP A 458 -19.05 6.54 2.86
N ALA A 459 -17.95 6.15 2.19
CA ALA A 459 -16.69 5.88 2.89
C ALA A 459 -16.08 7.13 3.51
N CYS A 460 -16.13 8.27 2.82
CA CYS A 460 -15.56 9.54 3.27
C CYS A 460 -16.35 10.78 2.83
N GLY A 461 -17.53 10.63 2.26
CA GLY A 461 -18.19 11.70 1.53
C GLY A 461 -17.43 12.06 0.27
N ALA A 462 -17.96 13.06 -0.42
CA ALA A 462 -17.29 13.78 -1.49
C ALA A 462 -16.14 14.69 -0.93
N ASP A 463 -15.28 14.15 -0.05
CA ASP A 463 -14.18 14.87 0.65
C ASP A 463 -12.79 14.25 0.42
N ALA A 464 -12.71 12.94 0.19
CA ALA A 464 -11.45 12.22 0.05
C ALA A 464 -11.59 11.00 -0.87
N PHE A 465 -10.45 10.38 -1.22
CA PHE A 465 -10.45 9.12 -1.96
C PHE A 465 -10.78 7.95 -1.03
N CYS A 466 -11.77 7.14 -1.42
CA CYS A 466 -11.90 5.78 -0.91
C CYS A 466 -10.84 4.93 -1.61
N GLU A 467 -9.75 4.63 -0.89
CA GLU A 467 -8.55 3.99 -1.44
C GLU A 467 -8.67 2.47 -1.44
N ALA A 468 -9.23 1.90 -0.36
CA ALA A 468 -9.22 0.46 -0.12
C ALA A 468 -10.58 -0.05 0.35
N VAL A 469 -10.96 -1.24 -0.13
CA VAL A 469 -12.19 -1.94 0.26
C VAL A 469 -11.94 -3.42 0.49
N VAL A 470 -12.65 -4.01 1.45
CA VAL A 470 -12.67 -5.46 1.62
C VAL A 470 -14.08 -5.95 1.95
N LEU A 471 -14.54 -6.96 1.22
CA LEU A 471 -15.76 -7.71 1.48
C LEU A 471 -15.42 -9.03 2.19
N ALA A 472 -15.65 -9.07 3.49
CA ALA A 472 -15.41 -10.22 4.36
C ALA A 472 -16.70 -10.97 4.67
N HIS A 473 -16.59 -12.26 4.99
CA HIS A 473 -17.73 -13.12 5.35
C HIS A 473 -17.49 -13.91 6.65
N PRO A 474 -17.20 -13.28 7.79
CA PRO A 474 -17.14 -14.00 9.06
C PRO A 474 -18.48 -14.68 9.34
N ASP A 475 -18.47 -15.99 9.61
CA ASP A 475 -19.68 -16.84 9.74
C ASP A 475 -20.66 -16.75 8.54
N GLY A 476 -20.19 -16.38 7.34
CA GLY A 476 -21.04 -16.17 6.17
C GLY A 476 -21.85 -14.87 6.19
N ILE A 477 -21.61 -13.98 7.15
CA ILE A 477 -22.24 -12.67 7.23
C ILE A 477 -21.40 -11.64 6.46
N PRO A 478 -21.94 -11.02 5.39
CA PRO A 478 -21.18 -10.07 4.60
C PRO A 478 -20.90 -8.81 5.43
N THR A 479 -19.64 -8.47 5.55
CA THR A 479 -19.12 -7.36 6.34
C THR A 479 -18.15 -6.59 5.49
N VAL A 480 -18.31 -5.27 5.43
CA VAL A 480 -17.45 -4.42 4.59
C VAL A 480 -16.51 -3.60 5.46
N PHE A 481 -15.27 -3.47 5.00
CA PHE A 481 -14.28 -2.54 5.53
C PHE A 481 -13.90 -1.54 4.43
N THR A 482 -13.85 -0.24 4.77
CA THR A 482 -13.41 0.81 3.85
C THR A 482 -12.28 1.62 4.47
N GLY A 483 -11.24 1.89 3.69
CA GLY A 483 -10.11 2.74 4.08
C GLY A 483 -9.99 3.95 3.14
N THR A 484 -9.65 5.11 3.71
CA THR A 484 -9.60 6.38 2.97
C THR A 484 -8.21 7.00 3.02
N GLY A 485 -7.92 7.84 2.02
CA GLY A 485 -6.62 8.48 1.87
C GLY A 485 -6.35 9.65 2.80
N LYS A 486 -7.33 10.07 3.61
CA LYS A 486 -7.28 11.31 4.42
C LYS A 486 -7.74 11.13 5.86
N HIS A 487 -8.74 10.29 6.13
CA HIS A 487 -9.42 10.29 7.44
C HIS A 487 -8.75 9.41 8.51
N GLU A 488 -7.57 8.85 8.25
CA GLU A 488 -6.76 8.13 9.27
C GLU A 488 -7.53 7.03 10.04
N GLN A 489 -8.41 6.32 9.34
CA GLN A 489 -9.28 5.29 9.93
C GLN A 489 -9.76 4.26 8.92
N ILE A 490 -10.29 3.16 9.47
CA ILE A 490 -11.03 2.14 8.73
C ILE A 490 -12.46 2.11 9.24
N LYS A 491 -13.45 2.28 8.37
CA LYS A 491 -14.87 2.13 8.73
C LYS A 491 -15.32 0.68 8.55
N VAL A 492 -16.14 0.20 9.48
CA VAL A 492 -16.71 -1.16 9.47
C VAL A 492 -18.21 -1.05 9.26
N TRP A 493 -18.74 -1.84 8.32
CA TRP A 493 -20.12 -1.73 7.85
C TRP A 493 -20.86 -3.06 7.98
N ASP A 494 -22.07 -3.00 8.53
CA ASP A 494 -23.06 -4.08 8.39
C ASP A 494 -23.94 -3.74 7.19
N ILE A 495 -23.69 -4.44 6.08
CA ILE A 495 -24.41 -4.17 4.84
C ILE A 495 -25.87 -4.62 4.87
N ARG A 496 -26.22 -5.60 5.72
CA ARG A 496 -27.59 -6.12 5.84
C ARG A 496 -28.43 -5.26 6.78
N ALA A 497 -27.82 -4.72 7.83
CA ALA A 497 -28.45 -3.72 8.70
C ALA A 497 -28.37 -2.28 8.13
N CYS A 498 -27.72 -2.12 6.97
CA CYS A 498 -27.54 -0.85 6.28
C CYS A 498 -26.94 0.26 7.17
N THR A 499 -25.91 -0.05 7.95
CA THR A 499 -25.32 0.90 8.91
C THR A 499 -23.80 0.82 8.97
N PRO A 500 -23.07 1.96 9.10
CA PRO A 500 -21.74 1.93 9.68
C PRO A 500 -21.85 1.50 11.15
N ILE A 501 -20.94 0.65 11.61
CA ILE A 501 -20.94 0.14 12.98
C ILE A 501 -20.00 0.99 13.86
N TYR A 502 -18.73 1.06 13.44
CA TYR A 502 -17.67 1.76 14.15
C TYR A 502 -16.49 2.07 13.21
N GLU A 503 -15.59 2.92 13.68
CA GLU A 503 -14.28 3.19 13.08
C GLU A 503 -13.16 2.52 13.87
N LEU A 504 -12.12 2.06 13.17
CA LEU A 504 -10.86 1.57 13.72
C LEU A 504 -9.75 2.59 13.47
N ALA A 505 -9.00 2.89 14.52
CA ALA A 505 -7.86 3.78 14.46
C ALA A 505 -6.66 3.15 13.75
N THR A 506 -6.08 3.88 12.80
CA THR A 506 -4.77 3.57 12.20
C THR A 506 -3.66 4.47 12.76
N GLY A 507 -3.91 5.03 13.95
CA GLY A 507 -3.13 6.13 14.51
C GLY A 507 -3.45 7.40 13.75
N ASN A 508 -2.47 7.88 13.00
CA ASN A 508 -2.51 9.07 12.16
C ASN A 508 -2.03 8.78 10.73
N ASN A 509 -2.16 7.52 10.30
CA ASN A 509 -1.82 7.12 8.94
C ASN A 509 -3.07 6.95 8.08
N ALA A 510 -2.99 7.42 6.84
CA ALA A 510 -3.97 7.13 5.80
C ALA A 510 -3.95 5.64 5.42
N VAL A 511 -5.10 5.10 5.02
CA VAL A 511 -5.21 3.70 4.59
C VAL A 511 -5.01 3.61 3.09
N LYS A 512 -4.04 2.80 2.65
CA LYS A 512 -3.74 2.59 1.22
C LYS A 512 -4.23 1.27 0.67
N SER A 513 -4.21 0.21 1.47
CA SER A 513 -4.68 -1.10 1.02
C SER A 513 -5.11 -1.96 2.20
N LEU A 514 -6.10 -2.82 1.97
CA LEU A 514 -6.68 -3.69 2.98
C LEU A 514 -6.67 -5.14 2.49
N ALA A 515 -6.52 -6.10 3.41
CA ALA A 515 -6.62 -7.52 3.10
C ALA A 515 -7.29 -8.29 4.25
N TRP A 516 -8.16 -9.24 3.91
CA TRP A 516 -8.84 -10.10 4.88
C TRP A 516 -8.27 -11.51 4.90
N ASP A 517 -8.01 -12.00 6.09
CA ASP A 517 -7.63 -13.38 6.39
C ASP A 517 -8.84 -14.09 6.99
N SER A 518 -9.52 -14.88 6.16
CA SER A 518 -10.71 -15.63 6.57
C SER A 518 -10.38 -16.76 7.54
N LYS A 519 -9.18 -17.36 7.44
CA LYS A 519 -8.74 -18.47 8.30
C LYS A 519 -8.54 -18.01 9.74
N ARG A 520 -8.03 -16.80 9.94
CA ARG A 520 -7.68 -16.26 11.28
C ARG A 520 -8.61 -15.14 11.74
N ASN A 521 -9.63 -14.81 10.95
CA ASN A 521 -10.55 -13.70 11.23
C ASN A 521 -9.79 -12.39 11.50
N CYS A 522 -8.82 -12.09 10.63
CA CYS A 522 -7.91 -10.95 10.79
C CYS A 522 -8.06 -9.97 9.62
N LEU A 523 -8.14 -8.68 9.94
CA LEU A 523 -7.98 -7.61 8.95
C LEU A 523 -6.54 -7.10 8.98
N TYR A 524 -5.93 -6.99 7.80
CA TYR A 524 -4.64 -6.35 7.62
C TYR A 524 -4.82 -5.03 6.88
N ALA A 525 -4.10 -3.99 7.32
CA ALA A 525 -4.15 -2.66 6.71
C ALA A 525 -2.74 -2.13 6.46
N ALA A 526 -2.43 -1.84 5.20
CA ALA A 526 -1.24 -1.11 4.81
C ALA A 526 -1.53 0.39 4.84
N THR A 527 -0.72 1.14 5.59
CA THR A 527 -1.01 2.53 5.94
C THR A 527 0.19 3.43 5.65
N GLU A 528 -0.09 4.66 5.21
CA GLU A 528 0.89 5.67 4.85
C GLU A 528 0.88 6.81 5.87
N CYS A 529 2.03 7.10 6.49
CA CYS A 529 2.25 8.36 7.19
C CYS A 529 2.41 9.51 6.18
N ALA A 530 1.43 10.42 6.17
CA ALA A 530 1.44 11.62 5.33
C ALA A 530 2.42 12.70 5.83
N TYR A 531 2.92 12.55 7.06
CA TYR A 531 3.82 13.49 7.74
C TYR A 531 5.29 13.07 7.67
N MET A 532 5.63 12.20 6.73
CA MET A 532 6.97 11.69 6.50
C MET A 532 7.38 11.95 5.05
N ASP A 533 8.52 12.61 4.86
CA ASP A 533 9.02 12.89 3.53
C ASP A 533 9.64 11.65 2.87
N ARG A 534 9.97 11.77 1.57
CA ARG A 534 10.59 10.67 0.81
C ARG A 534 12.01 10.30 1.27
N MET A 535 12.56 11.00 2.25
CA MET A 535 13.84 10.71 2.90
C MET A 535 13.67 10.07 4.28
N GLY A 536 12.43 9.79 4.70
CA GLY A 536 12.11 9.24 6.01
C GLY A 536 12.13 10.29 7.13
N ARG A 537 12.10 11.58 6.80
CA ARG A 537 12.11 12.67 7.79
C ARG A 537 10.69 13.13 8.08
N HIS A 538 10.36 13.17 9.36
CA HIS A 538 9.07 13.63 9.86
C HIS A 538 9.00 15.15 9.90
N TYR A 539 7.82 15.71 9.63
CA TYR A 539 7.57 17.15 9.61
C TYR A 539 6.16 17.46 10.11
N ASP A 540 5.91 18.75 10.43
CA ASP A 540 4.62 19.25 10.92
C ASP A 540 4.08 18.54 12.18
N TYR A 541 4.98 18.18 13.09
CA TYR A 541 4.62 17.70 14.43
C TYR A 541 4.62 18.83 15.46
N ARG A 542 3.70 18.72 16.42
CA ARG A 542 3.63 19.56 17.63
C ARG A 542 3.68 18.67 18.88
N PRO A 543 3.98 19.22 20.08
CA PRO A 543 3.73 18.51 21.33
C PRO A 543 2.27 18.02 21.39
N GLY A 544 2.09 16.76 21.76
CA GLY A 544 0.79 16.10 21.86
C GLY A 544 0.06 16.53 23.12
N ARG A 545 -1.23 16.81 23.01
CA ARG A 545 -2.11 17.13 24.14
C ARG A 545 -2.74 15.84 24.65
N VAL A 546 -1.94 15.01 25.30
CA VAL A 546 -2.42 13.70 25.78
C VAL A 546 -3.23 13.91 27.06
N PRO A 547 -4.48 13.40 27.14
CA PRO A 547 -5.28 13.50 28.36
C PRO A 547 -4.57 12.84 29.55
N SER A 548 -4.41 13.55 30.67
CA SER A 548 -3.87 12.97 31.89
C SER A 548 -4.90 11.98 32.47
N GLN A 549 -4.48 10.74 32.77
CA GLN A 549 -5.37 9.75 33.40
C GLN A 549 -5.72 10.07 34.86
N SER A 550 -5.28 11.21 35.39
CA SER A 550 -5.42 11.61 36.79
C SER A 550 -5.59 13.12 36.96
N SER A 551 -6.64 13.71 36.40
CA SER A 551 -7.01 15.08 36.76
C SER A 551 -7.88 15.07 38.02
N GLN A 552 -7.27 15.33 39.18
CA GLN A 552 -8.01 15.88 40.32
C GLN A 552 -8.44 17.31 39.95
N GLU A 553 -9.64 17.71 40.37
CA GLU A 553 -10.19 19.04 40.10
C GLU A 553 -9.23 20.15 40.56
N GLY A 554 -8.65 20.89 39.61
CA GLY A 554 -7.88 22.11 39.88
C GLY A 554 -6.57 22.32 39.12
N GLU A 555 -6.05 21.32 38.40
CA GLU A 555 -4.84 21.47 37.56
C GLU A 555 -5.20 21.64 36.08
N ALA A 556 -4.34 22.35 35.33
CA ALA A 556 -4.55 22.64 33.91
C ALA A 556 -4.81 21.33 33.13
N PRO A 557 -5.81 21.29 32.21
CA PRO A 557 -6.32 20.04 31.64
C PRO A 557 -5.32 19.26 30.75
N TYR A 558 -4.14 19.81 30.48
CA TYR A 558 -3.11 19.21 29.63
C TYR A 558 -1.73 19.44 30.27
N GLU A 559 -0.99 18.39 30.58
CA GLU A 559 0.46 18.48 30.72
C GLU A 559 1.06 18.40 29.30
N GLU A 560 1.85 19.40 28.90
CA GLU A 560 2.62 19.33 27.65
C GLU A 560 3.69 18.23 27.79
N ASP A 561 3.36 17.01 27.38
CA ASP A 561 4.31 15.90 27.31
C ASP A 561 5.20 16.10 26.07
N TYR A 562 6.34 16.75 26.26
CA TYR A 562 7.35 16.95 25.20
C TYR A 562 7.92 15.63 24.66
N ASP A 563 7.65 14.49 25.31
CA ASP A 563 8.06 13.17 24.82
C ASP A 563 7.03 12.52 23.87
N ARG A 564 5.84 13.11 23.74
CA ARG A 564 4.80 12.64 22.80
C ARG A 564 4.45 13.74 21.82
N CYS A 565 4.62 13.46 20.54
CA CYS A 565 4.26 14.40 19.48
C CYS A 565 2.97 13.98 18.79
N TRP A 566 2.28 14.95 18.20
CA TRP A 566 1.10 14.73 17.35
C TRP A 566 1.22 15.56 16.08
N PRO A 567 0.82 15.05 14.90
CA PRO A 567 0.83 15.84 13.69
C PRO A 567 -0.15 17.01 13.79
N PHE A 568 0.26 18.13 13.23
CA PHE A 568 -0.51 19.37 13.25
C PHE A 568 -1.81 19.25 12.47
N GLU A 569 -1.75 18.62 11.29
CA GLU A 569 -2.89 18.43 10.39
C GLU A 569 -3.51 17.03 10.50
N ALA A 570 -3.29 16.32 11.62
CA ALA A 570 -3.91 15.02 11.86
C ALA A 570 -5.44 15.14 11.74
N TRP A 571 -6.04 14.17 11.05
CA TRP A 571 -7.50 14.15 10.90
C TRP A 571 -8.18 14.02 12.26
N HIS A 572 -7.61 13.22 13.15
CA HIS A 572 -8.10 13.05 14.51
C HIS A 572 -7.33 13.86 15.54
N ALA A 573 -8.06 14.35 16.54
CA ALA A 573 -7.46 14.80 17.79
C ALA A 573 -6.99 13.60 18.62
N GLU A 574 -6.07 13.85 19.55
CA GLU A 574 -5.45 12.86 20.42
C GLU A 574 -6.44 12.01 21.23
N ASP A 575 -7.61 12.56 21.53
CA ASP A 575 -8.68 11.97 22.35
C ASP A 575 -9.87 11.42 21.53
N TYR A 576 -9.76 11.37 20.19
CA TYR A 576 -10.82 10.86 19.33
C TYR A 576 -11.08 9.35 19.53
N PHE A 577 -10.02 8.61 19.85
CA PHE A 577 -10.05 7.19 20.23
C PHE A 577 -9.62 7.01 21.69
N GLY A 578 -9.98 5.88 22.29
CA GLY A 578 -9.68 5.58 23.70
C GLY A 578 -8.22 5.23 23.98
N TYR A 579 -7.38 5.13 22.95
CA TYR A 579 -5.95 4.93 23.07
C TYR A 579 -5.22 5.84 22.08
N THR A 580 -4.53 6.83 22.62
CA THR A 580 -3.72 7.78 21.85
C THR A 580 -2.37 7.15 21.50
N PHE A 581 -2.08 7.05 20.20
CA PHE A 581 -0.75 6.65 19.72
C PHE A 581 -0.44 7.27 18.36
N ASP A 582 0.80 7.72 18.22
CA ASP A 582 1.36 8.17 16.94
C ASP A 582 1.94 6.96 16.20
N ALA A 583 1.43 6.68 14.99
CA ALA A 583 1.98 5.62 14.16
C ALA A 583 3.35 6.02 13.61
N GLY A 584 3.56 7.30 13.31
CA GLY A 584 4.84 7.92 12.97
C GLY A 584 5.42 7.52 11.61
N ASP A 585 5.36 6.26 11.23
CA ASP A 585 5.97 5.71 10.02
C ASP A 585 4.94 4.95 9.19
N HIS A 586 5.26 4.55 7.96
CA HIS A 586 4.39 3.64 7.20
C HIS A 586 4.27 2.31 7.97
N ARG A 587 3.04 1.78 8.10
CA ARG A 587 2.80 0.56 8.89
C ARG A 587 1.88 -0.43 8.23
N ILE A 588 2.08 -1.70 8.54
CA ILE A 588 1.08 -2.76 8.37
C ILE A 588 0.45 -3.02 9.74
N PHE A 589 -0.84 -2.72 9.87
CA PHE A 589 -1.64 -3.09 11.02
C PHE A 589 -2.27 -4.47 10.81
N ARG A 590 -2.43 -5.20 11.92
CA ARG A 590 -3.20 -6.44 12.01
C ARG A 590 -4.20 -6.31 13.14
N TYR A 591 -5.48 -6.41 12.79
CA TYR A 591 -6.61 -6.46 13.72
C TYR A 591 -7.10 -7.91 13.80
N ALA A 592 -6.79 -8.58 14.90
CA ALA A 592 -7.13 -10.00 15.08
C ALA A 592 -8.42 -10.15 15.89
N PHE A 593 -9.54 -10.35 15.20
CA PHE A 593 -10.85 -10.44 15.83
C PHE A 593 -11.09 -11.82 16.43
N LYS A 594 -11.36 -11.87 17.73
CA LYS A 594 -11.57 -13.11 18.46
C LYS A 594 -12.54 -12.92 19.62
N GLU A 595 -13.05 -14.02 20.16
CA GLU A 595 -14.06 -13.96 21.23
C GLU A 595 -13.51 -13.36 22.53
N ASP A 596 -12.27 -13.70 22.86
CA ASP A 596 -11.55 -13.26 24.05
C ASP A 596 -10.18 -12.65 23.71
N PRO A 597 -10.14 -11.39 23.25
CA PRO A 597 -8.90 -10.70 22.95
C PRO A 597 -8.21 -10.20 24.22
N ASP A 598 -6.87 -10.22 24.24
CA ASP A 598 -6.12 -9.44 25.21
C ASP A 598 -6.13 -7.96 24.81
N THR A 599 -6.98 -7.17 25.46
CA THR A 599 -7.14 -5.73 25.17
C THR A 599 -5.90 -4.89 25.51
N SER A 600 -4.90 -5.46 26.16
CA SER A 600 -3.61 -4.79 26.41
C SER A 600 -2.67 -4.85 25.20
N ILE A 601 -2.93 -5.74 24.23
CA ILE A 601 -2.16 -5.83 22.98
C ILE A 601 -2.63 -4.71 22.05
N LEU A 602 -1.88 -3.60 22.11
CA LEU A 602 -2.07 -2.39 21.32
C LEU A 602 -0.77 -2.02 20.60
N PRO A 603 -0.85 -1.26 19.49
CA PRO A 603 0.31 -0.74 18.79
C PRO A 603 1.16 0.16 19.69
N ALA A 604 2.47 0.06 19.56
CA ALA A 604 3.38 0.98 20.22
C ALA A 604 3.35 2.34 19.51
N SER A 605 3.22 3.42 20.30
CA SER A 605 3.45 4.79 19.82
C SER A 605 4.92 5.01 19.50
N ARG A 606 5.21 5.88 18.54
CA ARG A 606 6.58 6.39 18.35
C ARG A 606 7.05 7.10 19.63
N ALA A 607 8.27 6.78 20.07
CA ALA A 607 8.96 7.51 21.14
C ALA A 607 9.75 8.68 20.54
N SER A 608 9.72 9.84 21.19
CA SER A 608 10.46 11.07 20.84
C SER A 608 11.98 10.91 20.87
N HIS A 609 12.58 10.17 19.93
CA HIS A 609 14.04 10.16 19.81
C HIS A 609 14.61 11.45 19.19
N ASP A 610 13.76 12.38 18.74
CA ASP A 610 14.16 13.66 18.16
C ASP A 610 13.68 14.85 19.00
N SER A 611 14.09 14.92 20.26
CA SER A 611 14.16 16.21 20.96
C SER A 611 15.32 17.04 20.34
N PRO A 612 15.20 18.37 20.18
CA PRO A 612 16.29 19.21 19.69
C PRO A 612 17.51 19.25 20.64
N PHE A 613 17.39 18.65 21.83
CA PHE A 613 18.44 18.54 22.84
C PHE A 613 18.86 17.08 22.96
N GLY A 614 19.85 16.72 22.15
CA GLY A 614 20.34 15.36 22.05
C GLY A 614 20.74 14.75 23.41
N LEU A 615 20.20 13.56 23.66
CA LEU A 615 20.90 12.50 24.38
C LEU A 615 20.94 11.26 23.48
N ASN A 616 22.12 10.98 22.93
CA ASN A 616 22.45 9.63 22.47
C ASN A 616 22.59 8.76 23.71
N ASP A 617 21.67 7.81 23.87
CA ASP A 617 21.87 6.47 24.41
C ASP A 617 20.56 6.00 25.03
N LEU A 618 19.78 5.23 24.28
CA LEU A 618 18.98 4.10 24.76
C LEU A 618 18.48 3.32 23.52
N HIS A 619 18.84 2.04 23.48
CA HIS A 619 18.46 1.10 22.42
C HIS A 619 16.93 0.95 22.31
N PRO A 620 16.38 0.72 21.11
CA PRO A 620 14.96 0.38 20.96
C PRO A 620 14.67 -0.92 21.73
N VAL A 621 13.74 -0.82 22.68
CA VAL A 621 13.15 -1.97 23.35
C VAL A 621 12.35 -2.73 22.29
N ARG A 622 12.79 -3.97 22.06
CA ARG A 622 12.14 -4.99 21.23
C ARG A 622 10.69 -5.19 21.67
N SER A 623 9.75 -5.09 20.74
CA SER A 623 8.34 -5.47 20.92
C SER A 623 8.12 -6.99 20.71
N PRO A 624 7.05 -7.58 21.29
CA PRO A 624 6.97 -9.00 21.58
C PRO A 624 6.28 -9.79 20.45
N LEU A 625 7.07 -10.24 19.47
CA LEU A 625 6.84 -11.53 18.79
C LEU A 625 8.09 -12.41 18.97
N VAL A 626 8.61 -12.42 20.18
CA VAL A 626 9.78 -13.22 20.54
C VAL A 626 9.53 -13.86 21.89
N ASN A 627 9.36 -15.17 21.90
CA ASN A 627 9.90 -15.99 22.98
C ASN A 627 10.12 -17.44 22.53
N ALA A 628 11.36 -17.74 22.19
CA ALA A 628 11.98 -19.01 22.53
C ALA A 628 13.47 -18.77 22.78
N SER A 629 13.79 -18.63 24.06
CA SER A 629 15.10 -18.51 24.66
C SER A 629 16.05 -19.66 24.32
N ARG A 630 17.32 -19.32 24.04
CA ARG A 630 18.52 -19.97 24.64
C ARG A 630 19.72 -19.02 24.62
N PRO A 631 20.57 -19.02 25.68
CA PRO A 631 21.73 -18.15 25.76
C PRO A 631 22.86 -18.76 24.93
N LEU A 632 23.29 -18.08 23.87
CA LEU A 632 24.54 -18.38 23.20
C LEU A 632 25.52 -17.28 23.57
N ALA A 633 26.59 -17.72 24.24
CA ALA A 633 27.73 -16.93 24.64
C ALA A 633 28.22 -16.00 23.52
N ASP A 634 28.68 -14.82 23.92
CA ASP A 634 29.48 -13.91 23.10
C ASP A 634 30.70 -14.65 22.54
N ASP A 635 30.56 -15.21 21.33
CA ASP A 635 31.70 -15.63 20.52
C ASP A 635 31.84 -14.65 19.35
N TYR A 636 32.67 -13.63 19.58
CA TYR A 636 33.04 -12.64 18.57
C TYR A 636 33.63 -13.37 17.34
N LYS A 637 32.87 -13.47 16.23
CA LYS A 637 33.37 -13.98 14.95
C LYS A 637 34.60 -13.17 14.49
N MET A 638 35.79 -13.76 14.62
CA MET A 638 37.04 -13.20 14.12
C MET A 638 37.07 -13.21 12.57
N VAL A 639 37.46 -12.10 11.93
CA VAL A 639 37.67 -12.06 10.47
C VAL A 639 39.06 -12.60 10.14
N ASN A 640 39.13 -13.86 9.71
CA ASN A 640 40.36 -14.54 9.31
C ASN A 640 40.43 -14.73 7.80
N ILE A 641 41.53 -14.32 7.17
CA ILE A 641 41.76 -14.47 5.73
C ILE A 641 43.03 -15.30 5.49
N PRO A 642 43.00 -16.37 4.68
CA PRO A 642 44.17 -17.19 4.43
C PRO A 642 45.25 -16.42 3.66
N LYS A 643 46.53 -16.76 3.89
CA LYS A 643 47.68 -16.15 3.19
C LYS A 643 47.73 -16.51 1.70
N LEU A 644 47.01 -17.54 1.29
CA LEU A 644 46.79 -17.95 -0.09
C LEU A 644 45.28 -18.07 -0.32
N THR A 645 44.72 -17.40 -1.32
CA THR A 645 43.29 -17.52 -1.62
C THR A 645 42.98 -18.82 -2.38
N VAL A 646 41.73 -19.26 -2.27
CA VAL A 646 41.09 -20.10 -3.30
C VAL A 646 41.18 -19.40 -4.67
N ALA A 647 41.11 -20.15 -5.76
CA ALA A 647 41.30 -19.65 -7.12
C ALA A 647 40.37 -18.45 -7.44
N LYS A 648 40.95 -17.27 -7.63
CA LYS A 648 40.24 -16.02 -7.96
C LYS A 648 40.63 -15.55 -9.35
N ASP A 649 39.71 -14.90 -10.04
CA ASP A 649 39.98 -14.37 -11.39
C ASP A 649 41.16 -13.38 -11.39
N CYS A 650 42.13 -13.65 -12.26
CA CYS A 650 43.34 -12.87 -12.40
C CYS A 650 43.22 -11.88 -13.58
N LYS A 651 43.03 -10.60 -13.26
CA LYS A 651 42.96 -9.47 -14.21
C LYS A 651 44.28 -9.15 -14.96
N GLY A 652 45.33 -9.94 -14.76
CA GLY A 652 46.58 -9.81 -15.50
C GLY A 652 46.39 -10.15 -16.99
N LYS A 653 46.90 -9.28 -17.87
CA LYS A 653 46.73 -9.40 -19.34
C LYS A 653 47.18 -10.75 -19.91
N THR A 654 48.12 -11.44 -19.24
CA THR A 654 48.72 -12.72 -19.64
C THR A 654 48.08 -13.95 -18.99
N CYS A 655 47.22 -13.80 -17.97
CA CYS A 655 46.61 -14.94 -17.26
C CYS A 655 45.11 -15.10 -17.52
N LYS A 656 44.31 -14.04 -17.34
CA LYS A 656 42.85 -14.00 -17.55
C LYS A 656 42.09 -15.29 -17.19
N LYS A 657 42.43 -15.89 -16.05
CA LYS A 657 41.84 -17.14 -15.54
C LYS A 657 41.91 -17.15 -14.02
N HIS A 658 41.12 -18.02 -13.38
CA HIS A 658 41.13 -18.18 -11.94
C HIS A 658 42.44 -18.81 -11.46
N THR A 659 43.18 -18.11 -10.61
CA THR A 659 44.45 -18.58 -10.04
C THR A 659 44.51 -18.30 -8.54
N PRO A 660 45.29 -19.08 -7.77
CA PRO A 660 45.54 -18.78 -6.37
C PRO A 660 46.35 -17.48 -6.25
N HIS A 661 45.99 -16.63 -5.29
CA HIS A 661 46.66 -15.35 -5.04
C HIS A 661 47.30 -15.34 -3.65
N LYS A 662 48.54 -14.86 -3.56
CA LYS A 662 49.19 -14.56 -2.29
C LYS A 662 48.56 -13.30 -1.69
N VAL A 663 48.02 -13.41 -0.48
CA VAL A 663 47.35 -12.32 0.22
C VAL A 663 48.32 -11.66 1.18
N THR A 664 48.41 -10.35 1.12
CA THR A 664 49.11 -9.52 2.10
C THR A 664 48.21 -8.36 2.52
N GLN A 665 48.36 -7.88 3.76
CA GLN A 665 47.67 -6.66 4.16
C GLN A 665 48.35 -5.45 3.51
N TYR A 666 47.57 -4.58 2.85
CA TYR A 666 48.11 -3.36 2.28
C TYR A 666 48.51 -2.39 3.40
N LYS A 667 49.75 -1.93 3.36
CA LYS A 667 50.24 -0.82 4.17
C LYS A 667 50.42 0.39 3.27
N LYS A 668 49.94 1.55 3.72
CA LYS A 668 50.09 2.81 2.99
C LYS A 668 51.58 3.14 2.87
N GLY A 669 52.08 3.30 1.65
CA GLY A 669 53.44 3.76 1.37
C GLY A 669 53.58 5.28 1.45
N LYS A 670 54.76 5.80 1.13
CA LYS A 670 55.01 7.24 0.99
C LYS A 670 54.08 7.81 -0.09
N ASP A 671 53.40 8.91 0.22
CA ASP A 671 52.51 9.57 -0.73
C ASP A 671 53.30 10.11 -1.94
N SER A 672 52.74 9.98 -3.13
CA SER A 672 53.36 10.48 -4.37
C SER A 672 53.40 12.01 -4.38
N ILE A 673 54.58 12.58 -4.66
CA ILE A 673 54.81 14.03 -4.72
C ILE A 673 54.15 14.65 -5.97
N PHE A 674 53.93 13.86 -7.02
CA PHE A 674 53.33 14.33 -8.27
C PHE A 674 51.80 14.49 -8.18
N ALA A 675 51.15 13.81 -7.22
CA ALA A 675 49.71 13.90 -7.02
C ALA A 675 49.29 15.33 -6.68
N GLN A 676 48.29 15.86 -7.40
CA GLN A 676 47.86 17.27 -7.26
C GLN A 676 47.48 17.62 -5.82
N GLY A 677 46.85 16.70 -5.08
CA GLY A 677 46.48 16.88 -3.67
C GLY A 677 47.69 17.06 -2.75
N LYS A 678 48.78 16.32 -2.96
CA LYS A 678 50.02 16.45 -2.18
C LYS A 678 50.72 17.77 -2.47
N ARG A 679 50.82 18.18 -3.74
CA ARG A 679 51.38 19.49 -4.13
C ARG A 679 50.62 20.66 -3.52
N ARG A 680 49.29 20.57 -3.49
CA ARG A 680 48.41 21.59 -2.88
C ARG A 680 48.60 21.65 -1.36
N TYR A 681 48.75 20.49 -0.71
CA TYR A 681 49.02 20.41 0.73
C TYR A 681 50.41 20.96 1.09
N ASP A 682 51.44 20.64 0.31
CA ASP A 682 52.82 21.10 0.54
C ASP A 682 52.95 22.61 0.38
N ARG A 683 52.28 23.20 -0.63
CA ARG A 683 52.17 24.66 -0.78
C ARG A 683 51.40 25.31 0.37
N LYS A 684 50.36 24.65 0.88
CA LYS A 684 49.63 25.13 2.06
C LYS A 684 50.47 24.99 3.34
N GLN A 685 51.40 24.05 3.40
CA GLN A 685 52.28 23.82 4.55
C GLN A 685 53.54 24.69 4.57
N SER A 686 54.04 25.13 3.42
CA SER A 686 55.32 25.87 3.32
C SER A 686 55.35 27.21 4.07
N GLY A 687 54.20 27.71 4.55
CA GLY A 687 54.10 28.93 5.36
C GLY A 687 53.72 28.72 6.83
N TYR A 688 53.56 27.46 7.30
CA TYR A 688 53.15 27.16 8.67
C TYR A 688 54.27 26.40 9.39
N GLY A 689 54.68 26.85 10.57
CA GLY A 689 55.70 26.19 11.42
C GLY A 689 55.25 24.84 12.02
N GLY A 690 54.08 24.33 11.64
CA GLY A 690 53.48 23.10 12.13
C GLY A 690 52.39 22.57 11.17
N GLN A 691 51.73 21.47 11.55
CA GLN A 691 50.75 20.80 10.70
C GLN A 691 49.44 21.61 10.53
N THR A 692 49.04 21.93 9.30
CA THR A 692 47.88 22.83 9.01
C THR A 692 46.52 22.22 9.29
N LYS A 693 46.43 20.90 9.55
CA LYS A 693 45.18 20.22 9.87
C LYS A 693 45.30 19.59 11.27
N PRO A 694 44.30 19.75 12.14
CA PRO A 694 44.26 19.08 13.43
C PRO A 694 44.39 17.56 13.25
N VAL A 695 45.31 16.94 13.99
CA VAL A 695 45.44 15.49 14.00
C VAL A 695 44.32 14.92 14.88
N PHE A 696 43.43 14.14 14.29
CA PHE A 696 42.29 13.59 15.02
C PHE A 696 42.73 12.40 15.88
N HIS A 697 42.85 12.62 17.19
CA HIS A 697 43.38 11.63 18.14
C HIS A 697 42.34 10.62 18.65
N LYS A 698 41.04 10.98 18.71
CA LYS A 698 39.96 10.11 19.21
C LYS A 698 39.02 9.65 18.10
N LYS A 699 39.25 8.46 17.55
CA LYS A 699 38.36 7.90 16.52
C LYS A 699 37.09 7.33 17.16
N ALA A 700 35.93 7.95 16.91
CA ALA A 700 34.62 7.48 17.39
C ALA A 700 34.25 6.07 16.88
N LYS A 701 34.73 5.68 15.69
CA LYS A 701 34.48 4.35 15.12
C LYS A 701 35.56 3.36 15.57
N THR A 702 35.14 2.32 16.30
CA THR A 702 36.01 1.24 16.81
C THR A 702 36.43 0.23 15.72
N THR A 703 35.78 0.26 14.55
CA THR A 703 36.05 -0.65 13.42
C THR A 703 36.87 0.02 12.30
N LYS A 704 37.79 -0.75 11.68
CA LYS A 704 38.66 -0.28 10.59
C LYS A 704 38.30 -0.96 9.27
N LYS A 705 38.41 -0.23 8.16
CA LYS A 705 38.32 -0.80 6.80
C LYS A 705 39.70 -1.28 6.38
N VAL A 706 39.91 -2.59 6.30
CA VAL A 706 41.21 -3.19 5.92
C VAL A 706 41.25 -3.42 4.41
N VAL A 707 42.38 -3.11 3.77
CA VAL A 707 42.61 -3.37 2.34
C VAL A 707 43.64 -4.48 2.21
N LEU A 708 43.35 -5.47 1.37
CA LEU A 708 44.24 -6.56 1.02
C LEU A 708 44.94 -6.27 -0.30
N ARG A 709 46.16 -6.76 -0.44
CA ARG A 709 46.92 -6.82 -1.68
C ARG A 709 47.03 -8.29 -2.08
N LEU A 710 46.41 -8.61 -3.21
CA LEU A 710 46.42 -9.94 -3.84
C LEU A 710 47.49 -9.95 -4.93
N GLU A 711 48.41 -10.90 -4.86
CA GLU A 711 49.45 -11.12 -5.88
C GLU A 711 49.25 -12.48 -6.54
N CYS A 712 48.98 -12.50 -7.85
CA CYS A 712 48.81 -13.73 -8.60
C CYS A 712 50.10 -14.57 -8.54
N THR A 713 49.98 -15.86 -8.21
CA THR A 713 51.15 -16.74 -8.15
C THR A 713 51.82 -16.94 -9.51
N VAL A 714 51.03 -16.90 -10.60
CA VAL A 714 51.44 -17.15 -11.98
C VAL A 714 52.04 -15.93 -12.67
N CYS A 715 51.26 -14.86 -12.93
CA CYS A 715 51.77 -13.67 -13.64
C CYS A 715 52.29 -12.55 -12.74
N LYS A 716 52.30 -12.73 -11.41
CA LYS A 716 52.70 -11.71 -10.42
C LYS A 716 51.92 -10.39 -10.49
N TYR A 717 50.78 -10.38 -11.18
CA TYR A 717 49.88 -9.24 -11.21
C TYR A 717 49.32 -8.95 -9.81
N LYS A 718 49.26 -7.67 -9.45
CA LYS A 718 48.88 -7.21 -8.10
C LYS A 718 47.60 -6.40 -8.17
N MET A 719 46.61 -6.78 -7.37
CA MET A 719 45.35 -6.04 -7.22
C MET A 719 45.03 -5.78 -5.76
N GLN A 720 44.19 -4.78 -5.50
CA GLN A 720 43.78 -4.40 -4.15
C GLN A 720 42.30 -4.73 -3.94
N LEU A 721 41.96 -5.29 -2.78
CA LEU A 721 40.59 -5.64 -2.40
C LEU A 721 40.29 -5.03 -1.02
N ALA A 722 39.32 -4.11 -0.96
CA ALA A 722 38.90 -3.49 0.30
C ALA A 722 37.81 -4.32 0.97
N LEU A 723 37.99 -4.67 2.24
CA LEU A 723 37.00 -5.41 3.04
C LEU A 723 35.95 -4.46 3.65
N LYS A 724 34.85 -5.03 4.17
CA LYS A 724 33.93 -4.33 5.09
C LYS A 724 34.66 -3.98 6.41
N ARG A 725 34.08 -3.09 7.23
CA ARG A 725 34.70 -2.64 8.49
C ARG A 725 34.72 -3.78 9.50
N CYS A 726 35.87 -4.03 10.13
CA CYS A 726 36.02 -5.08 11.17
C CYS A 726 36.70 -4.52 12.42
N LYS A 727 36.38 -5.08 13.59
CA LYS A 727 37.06 -4.76 14.87
C LYS A 727 38.41 -5.49 14.97
N HIS A 728 38.44 -6.77 14.61
CA HIS A 728 39.62 -7.64 14.63
C HIS A 728 39.85 -8.27 13.24
N PHE A 729 41.10 -8.29 12.77
CA PHE A 729 41.49 -8.83 11.46
C PHE A 729 42.75 -9.69 11.61
N GLU A 730 42.69 -10.93 11.14
CA GLU A 730 43.81 -11.87 11.15
C GLU A 730 44.11 -12.37 9.73
N LEU A 731 45.41 -12.50 9.41
CA LEU A 731 45.88 -13.01 8.12
C LEU A 731 46.62 -14.34 8.31
N GLY A 732 45.94 -15.45 7.98
CA GLY A 732 46.45 -16.82 8.03
C GLY A 732 46.38 -17.45 9.43
N GLY A 733 45.25 -17.25 10.12
CA GLY A 733 45.00 -17.87 11.43
C GLY A 733 44.54 -19.32 11.30
N ASP A 734 45.42 -20.23 10.92
CA ASP A 734 45.13 -21.65 11.14
C ASP A 734 45.33 -21.95 12.62
N LYS A 735 44.29 -22.47 13.30
CA LYS A 735 44.47 -23.09 14.61
C LYS A 735 45.43 -24.26 14.42
N LYS A 736 46.69 -24.13 14.85
CA LYS A 736 47.58 -25.28 15.03
C LYS A 736 46.86 -26.26 15.95
N THR A 737 46.43 -27.40 15.43
CA THR A 737 45.96 -28.51 16.25
C THR A 737 47.15 -28.96 17.12
N LYS A 738 47.02 -28.89 18.44
CA LYS A 738 48.02 -29.46 19.36
C LYS A 738 48.15 -30.96 19.01
N GLY A 739 49.29 -31.37 18.45
CA GLY A 739 49.60 -32.79 18.19
C GLY A 739 50.27 -33.10 16.84
N ALA A 740 50.25 -32.22 15.84
CA ALA A 740 50.92 -32.49 14.56
C ALA A 740 52.38 -31.99 14.60
N ALA A 741 53.23 -32.71 15.32
CA ALA A 741 54.67 -32.67 15.16
C ALA A 741 55.10 -33.94 14.42
N LEU A 742 55.78 -33.77 13.27
CA LEU A 742 56.69 -34.73 12.62
C LEU A 742 56.18 -36.18 12.42
N GLN A 743 55.86 -36.53 11.18
CA GLN A 743 56.18 -37.85 10.65
C GLN A 743 56.99 -37.66 9.37
N PHE A 744 58.06 -38.45 9.28
CA PHE A 744 59.23 -38.29 8.40
C PHE A 744 58.93 -38.23 6.90
#